data_AF-A0A0C2N0V4-F1
#
_entry.id   AF-A0A0C2N0V4-F1
#
_cell.length_a   1.000
_cell.length_b   1.000
_cell.length_c   1.000
_cell.angle_alpha   90.00
_cell.angle_beta   90.00
_cell.angle_gamma   90.00
#
_symmetry.space_group_name_H-M   'P 1'
#
loop_
_entity.id
_entity.type
_entity.pdbx_description
1 polymer ?
#
loop_
_entity_poly.entity_id
_entity_poly.type
_entity_poly.pdbx_seq_one_letter_code
_entity_poly.pdbx_strand_id
1 'polypeptide(L)'
;MISHLLKTHEPNSSEFTLYLAGIYADAADSILHKLKVRHLYDEVVSEANLVFKQLCYHLGLLIYSRRRAETFDHLIDKSSRNHICRKLGAADAKFLSESNMQFQNFQHLSNLCKQLSVQFLGGRINLNAMLCQRLQHSIKESLRHCITYFENQDIHSVILLSSLIDIYQETHVNLSKDFPLPPFETILREVNHDMPGCLPLITHQIIQYLVDDLAQNYSFSMVTERFVRSPEVLSTKPQSTPVSINLMLIYPSKAIMNLFNEQHSLYSQFVGIEHFVEIFKLVGYSGFFAIVDEIKNYISDLLAEPIKNSILTLLNTMPSSGQFPRITDGIRSVMDFFNMSFERVLRSEKMQSEVLHSFRILGNYIVIVYMLEKAVYSCEANDLFISAPLDGFFTVEPDQISLVQKSSSKSDFIKPYAFDQFPPDSIPQNLKDALDKASELNHERMNNCLPIYVSIVDFVSEQMKDAFWKGLCPQLDVVTAGSCELNRVISTIFYYISFYGLKQELSAQYIFGDGIIYGPLFLVVTLGLEDWVDVSDICCHAISASEIDLANKKQAESDYNSKKIAMKKSSFLIDGGDSSCPVRHFFIQYTQTIASMRVLVSKRREILKFFSDKLSRLSPSKPEPLISIPPPTFVPPE
;
A
#
# COMPACT_ATOMS: atom_id res chain seq x y z
N MET A 1 35.24 -38.95 13.58
CA MET A 1 34.89 -39.21 12.17
C MET A 1 33.52 -38.66 11.78
N ILE A 2 32.44 -38.98 12.51
CA ILE A 2 31.09 -38.42 12.25
C ILE A 2 31.10 -36.88 12.22
N SER A 3 31.73 -36.23 13.22
CA SER A 3 31.88 -34.77 13.24
C SER A 3 32.69 -34.22 12.05
N HIS A 4 33.65 -34.99 11.54
CA HIS A 4 34.44 -34.59 10.37
C HIS A 4 33.56 -34.62 9.11
N LEU A 5 32.85 -35.72 8.86
CA LEU A 5 31.98 -35.89 7.68
C LEU A 5 30.82 -34.90 7.64
N LEU A 6 30.31 -34.49 8.81
CA LEU A 6 29.28 -33.45 8.91
C LEU A 6 29.83 -32.04 8.63
N LYS A 7 31.14 -31.81 8.78
CA LYS A 7 31.80 -30.52 8.54
C LYS A 7 32.41 -30.41 7.13
N THR A 8 32.94 -31.51 6.60
CA THR A 8 33.34 -31.61 5.20
C THR A 8 32.07 -31.85 4.39
N HIS A 9 31.51 -30.79 3.81
CA HIS A 9 30.33 -30.78 2.93
C HIS A 9 30.54 -31.57 1.61
N GLU A 10 31.08 -32.78 1.69
CA GLU A 10 31.25 -33.66 0.54
C GLU A 10 29.93 -34.32 0.14
N PRO A 11 29.65 -34.45 -1.17
CA PRO A 11 28.34 -34.88 -1.67
C PRO A 11 27.87 -36.27 -1.31
N ASN A 12 28.80 -37.16 -0.98
CA ASN A 12 28.49 -38.57 -0.76
C ASN A 12 28.78 -39.02 0.68
N SER A 13 29.41 -38.18 1.50
CA SER A 13 29.81 -38.54 2.87
C SER A 13 28.62 -38.69 3.81
N SER A 14 27.53 -37.97 3.54
CA SER A 14 26.36 -37.90 4.43
C SER A 14 25.60 -39.23 4.54
N GLU A 15 25.50 -40.02 3.46
CA GLU A 15 24.88 -41.36 3.47
C GLU A 15 25.64 -42.35 4.38
N PHE A 16 26.96 -42.20 4.50
CA PHE A 16 27.79 -43.07 5.35
C PHE A 16 27.70 -42.75 6.84
N THR A 17 27.06 -41.63 7.21
CA THR A 17 27.04 -41.17 8.60
C THR A 17 26.31 -42.12 9.53
N LEU A 18 25.26 -42.80 9.03
CA LEU A 18 24.52 -43.79 9.82
C LEU A 18 25.27 -45.11 9.96
N TYR A 19 26.06 -45.52 8.95
CA TYR A 19 26.94 -46.67 9.07
C TYR A 19 27.99 -46.45 10.17
N LEU A 20 28.56 -45.25 10.26
CA LEU A 20 29.51 -44.91 11.32
C LEU A 20 28.87 -44.85 12.70
N ALA A 21 27.58 -44.49 12.78
CA ALA A 21 26.84 -44.57 14.03
C ALA A 21 26.66 -46.03 14.51
N GLY A 22 26.68 -47.01 13.59
CA GLY A 22 26.63 -48.44 13.90
C GLY A 22 27.80 -48.95 14.74
N ILE A 23 28.96 -48.27 14.74
CA ILE A 23 30.12 -48.66 15.56
C ILE A 23 29.78 -48.66 17.05
N TYR A 24 28.88 -47.79 17.50
CA TYR A 24 28.42 -47.79 18.89
C TYR A 24 27.61 -49.04 19.23
N ALA A 25 26.88 -49.63 18.27
CA ALA A 25 26.17 -50.88 18.49
C ALA A 25 27.16 -52.04 18.64
N ASP A 26 28.21 -52.10 17.80
CA ASP A 26 29.25 -53.14 17.89
C ASP A 26 30.06 -53.02 19.19
N ALA A 27 30.38 -51.79 19.61
CA ALA A 27 31.06 -51.54 20.87
C ALA A 27 30.20 -51.97 22.06
N ALA A 28 28.92 -51.61 22.06
CA ALA A 28 27.96 -52.00 23.09
C ALA A 28 27.79 -53.53 23.18
N ASP A 29 27.69 -54.22 22.05
CA ASP A 29 27.60 -55.69 21.97
C ASP A 29 28.86 -56.36 22.54
N SER A 30 30.04 -55.87 22.14
CA SER A 30 31.32 -56.35 22.64
C SER A 30 31.46 -56.15 24.17
N ILE A 31 31.04 -55.00 24.69
CA ILE A 31 31.09 -54.71 26.14
C ILE A 31 30.15 -55.62 26.92
N LEU A 32 28.92 -55.85 26.44
CA LEU A 32 27.94 -56.70 27.10
C LEU A 32 28.32 -58.18 27.06
N HIS A 33 28.72 -58.69 25.89
CA HIS A 33 28.92 -60.13 25.68
C HIS A 33 30.35 -60.60 25.95
N LYS A 34 31.38 -59.80 25.65
CA LYS A 34 32.79 -60.18 25.85
C LYS A 34 33.34 -59.67 27.17
N LEU A 35 33.20 -58.37 27.45
CA LEU A 35 33.79 -57.76 28.66
C LEU A 35 32.92 -57.96 29.90
N LYS A 36 31.58 -58.02 29.74
CA LYS A 36 30.58 -58.15 30.81
C LYS A 36 30.68 -57.04 31.87
N VAL A 37 31.00 -55.82 31.43
CA VAL A 37 31.20 -54.66 32.30
C VAL A 37 30.07 -53.66 32.13
N ARG A 38 29.28 -53.44 33.19
CA ARG A 38 28.12 -52.53 33.15
C ARG A 38 28.51 -51.04 33.04
N HIS A 39 29.52 -50.59 33.79
CA HIS A 39 29.88 -49.17 33.80
C HIS A 39 30.35 -48.67 32.41
N LEU A 40 31.13 -49.49 31.69
CA LEU A 40 31.56 -49.16 30.32
C LEU A 40 30.38 -49.12 29.35
N TYR A 41 29.38 -49.99 29.54
CA TYR A 41 28.18 -49.97 28.73
C TYR A 41 27.39 -48.67 28.96
N ASP A 42 27.19 -48.28 30.22
CA ASP A 42 26.47 -47.05 30.57
C ASP A 42 27.18 -45.80 30.02
N GLU A 43 28.51 -45.79 29.99
CA GLU A 43 29.32 -44.71 29.39
C GLU A 43 29.15 -44.67 27.86
N VAL A 44 29.26 -45.81 27.17
CA VAL A 44 29.07 -45.90 25.71
C VAL A 44 27.65 -45.50 25.30
N VAL A 45 26.63 -45.92 26.03
CA VAL A 45 25.24 -45.53 25.78
C VAL A 45 25.05 -44.01 25.96
N SER A 46 25.67 -43.43 26.98
CA SER A 46 25.60 -41.99 27.23
C SER A 46 26.26 -41.19 26.12
N GLU A 47 27.45 -41.60 25.67
CA GLU A 47 28.16 -40.97 24.55
C GLU A 47 27.37 -41.10 23.24
N ALA A 48 26.91 -42.31 22.92
CA ALA A 48 26.12 -42.59 21.73
C ALA A 48 24.85 -41.73 21.63
N ASN A 49 24.15 -41.53 22.75
CA ASN A 49 22.98 -40.66 22.81
C ASN A 49 23.33 -39.19 22.50
N LEU A 50 24.46 -38.69 23.03
CA LEU A 50 24.93 -37.33 22.75
C LEU A 50 25.30 -37.17 21.27
N VAL A 51 26.07 -38.10 20.73
CA VAL A 51 26.50 -38.10 19.33
C VAL A 51 25.31 -38.20 18.39
N PHE A 52 24.31 -39.04 18.70
CA PHE A 52 23.10 -39.16 17.89
C PHE A 52 22.29 -37.85 17.89
N LYS A 53 22.17 -37.16 19.03
CA LYS A 53 21.52 -35.84 19.10
C LYS A 53 22.27 -34.79 18.27
N GLN A 54 23.59 -34.77 18.32
CA GLN A 54 24.43 -33.88 17.51
C GLN A 54 24.32 -34.20 16.01
N LEU A 55 24.31 -35.48 15.66
CA LEU A 55 24.10 -35.96 14.30
C LEU A 55 22.76 -35.44 13.75
N CYS A 56 21.66 -35.64 14.47
CA CYS A 56 20.34 -35.16 14.06
C CYS A 56 20.29 -33.63 13.91
N TYR A 57 21.00 -32.89 14.78
CA TYR A 57 21.10 -31.43 14.71
C TYR A 57 21.81 -30.97 13.43
N HIS A 58 23.02 -31.46 13.19
CA HIS A 58 23.82 -31.06 12.03
C HIS A 58 23.21 -31.54 10.71
N LEU A 59 22.65 -32.75 10.70
CA LEU A 59 21.95 -33.28 9.53
C LEU A 59 20.70 -32.48 9.21
N GLY A 60 19.89 -32.11 10.22
CA GLY A 60 18.73 -31.25 10.03
C GLY A 60 19.11 -29.88 9.47
N LEU A 61 20.16 -29.25 10.01
CA LEU A 61 20.69 -27.98 9.49
C LEU A 61 21.20 -28.11 8.05
N LEU A 62 21.89 -29.20 7.72
CA LEU A 62 22.39 -29.45 6.38
C LEU A 62 21.23 -29.58 5.38
N ILE A 63 20.23 -30.40 5.70
CA ILE A 63 19.03 -30.60 4.85
C ILE A 63 18.30 -29.27 4.67
N TYR A 64 18.03 -28.55 5.77
CA TYR A 64 17.32 -27.27 5.75
C TYR A 64 18.05 -26.23 4.91
N SER A 65 19.34 -25.99 5.21
CA SER A 65 20.17 -25.02 4.50
C SER A 65 20.23 -25.31 3.00
N ARG A 66 20.29 -26.60 2.64
CA ARG A 66 20.37 -27.03 1.24
C ARG A 66 19.07 -26.81 0.48
N ARG A 67 17.93 -27.26 1.03
CA ARG A 67 16.60 -27.08 0.40
C ARG A 67 16.23 -25.61 0.29
N ARG A 68 16.55 -24.83 1.33
CA ARG A 68 16.41 -23.37 1.29
C ARG A 68 17.29 -22.74 0.22
N ALA A 69 18.55 -23.14 0.11
CA ALA A 69 19.43 -22.59 -0.93
C ALA A 69 18.93 -22.92 -2.36
N GLU A 70 18.42 -24.13 -2.57
CA GLU A 70 17.80 -24.57 -3.83
C GLU A 70 16.59 -23.71 -4.21
N THR A 71 15.70 -23.37 -3.26
CA THR A 71 14.52 -22.52 -3.54
C THR A 71 14.89 -21.10 -3.92
N PHE A 72 15.84 -20.48 -3.21
CA PHE A 72 16.35 -19.15 -3.54
C PHE A 72 16.95 -19.11 -4.95
N ASP A 73 17.71 -20.12 -5.37
CA ASP A 73 18.32 -20.15 -6.70
C ASP A 73 17.29 -20.35 -7.83
N HIS A 74 16.21 -21.08 -7.56
CA HIS A 74 15.13 -21.29 -8.53
C HIS A 74 14.23 -20.07 -8.72
N LEU A 75 13.95 -19.32 -7.66
CA LEU A 75 13.01 -18.19 -7.69
C LEU A 75 13.66 -16.89 -8.17
N ILE A 76 14.99 -16.78 -8.12
CA ILE A 76 15.70 -15.62 -8.67
C ILE A 76 15.70 -15.70 -10.21
N ASP A 77 15.10 -14.70 -10.85
CA ASP A 77 15.08 -14.59 -12.30
C ASP A 77 16.50 -14.58 -12.91
N LYS A 78 16.71 -15.42 -13.93
CA LYS A 78 18.03 -15.60 -14.58
C LYS A 78 18.52 -14.32 -15.25
N SER A 79 17.64 -13.53 -15.86
CA SER A 79 18.00 -12.23 -16.47
C SER A 79 18.45 -11.23 -15.43
N SER A 80 17.65 -11.07 -14.37
CA SER A 80 17.91 -10.16 -13.26
C SER A 80 19.21 -10.52 -12.54
N ARG A 81 19.44 -11.82 -12.30
CA ARG A 81 20.70 -12.33 -11.73
C ARG A 81 21.91 -11.96 -12.57
N ASN A 82 21.85 -12.16 -13.88
CA ASN A 82 22.98 -11.84 -14.77
C ASN A 82 23.29 -10.34 -14.78
N HIS A 83 22.27 -9.48 -14.77
CA HIS A 83 22.44 -8.03 -14.74
C HIS A 83 23.04 -7.56 -13.40
N ILE A 84 22.47 -8.00 -12.28
CA ILE A 84 22.91 -7.60 -10.94
C ILE A 84 24.29 -8.20 -10.62
N CYS A 85 24.58 -9.44 -10.99
CA CYS A 85 25.90 -10.04 -10.82
C CYS A 85 26.99 -9.31 -11.63
N ARG A 86 26.67 -8.76 -12.81
CA ARG A 86 27.62 -7.91 -13.55
C ARG A 86 27.89 -6.59 -12.82
N LYS A 87 26.83 -5.95 -12.31
CA LYS A 87 26.93 -4.69 -11.53
C LYS A 87 27.73 -4.89 -10.24
N LEU A 88 27.39 -5.92 -9.46
CA LEU A 88 28.05 -6.24 -8.18
C LEU A 88 29.45 -6.83 -8.40
N GLY A 89 29.65 -7.65 -9.43
CA GLY A 89 30.95 -8.21 -9.80
C GLY A 89 31.95 -7.18 -10.31
N ALA A 90 31.46 -6.07 -10.89
CA ALA A 90 32.30 -4.92 -11.22
C ALA A 90 32.74 -4.13 -9.98
N ALA A 91 31.96 -4.18 -8.89
CA ALA A 91 32.29 -3.53 -7.62
C ALA A 91 33.17 -4.42 -6.71
N ASP A 92 32.94 -5.75 -6.70
CA ASP A 92 33.75 -6.72 -5.95
C ASP A 92 33.87 -8.06 -6.70
N ALA A 93 35.09 -8.41 -7.09
CA ALA A 93 35.38 -9.65 -7.81
C ALA A 93 35.09 -10.93 -6.98
N LYS A 94 35.08 -10.85 -5.64
CA LYS A 94 34.72 -11.98 -4.76
C LYS A 94 33.24 -12.37 -4.87
N PHE A 95 32.39 -11.45 -5.33
CA PHE A 95 30.97 -11.69 -5.50
C PHE A 95 30.69 -12.72 -6.62
N LEU A 96 31.55 -12.77 -7.64
CA LEU A 96 31.47 -13.76 -8.72
C LEU A 96 31.82 -15.18 -8.26
N SER A 97 32.69 -15.34 -7.26
CA SER A 97 32.99 -16.66 -6.69
C SER A 97 31.87 -17.20 -5.80
N GLU A 98 31.17 -16.33 -5.05
CA GLU A 98 30.07 -16.75 -4.16
C GLU A 98 28.73 -16.92 -4.91
N SER A 99 28.47 -16.14 -5.96
CA SER A 99 27.26 -16.25 -6.79
C SER A 99 27.30 -17.40 -7.81
N ASN A 100 28.49 -17.89 -8.17
CA ASN A 100 28.68 -19.09 -8.98
C ASN A 100 28.67 -20.38 -8.14
N MET A 101 28.23 -20.33 -6.89
CA MET A 101 27.90 -21.52 -6.11
C MET A 101 26.71 -22.20 -6.79
N GLN A 102 26.96 -22.92 -7.88
CA GLN A 102 26.06 -23.94 -8.37
C GLN A 102 25.79 -24.82 -7.18
N PHE A 103 24.57 -24.71 -6.68
CA PHE A 103 24.04 -25.60 -5.69
C PHE A 103 24.00 -26.98 -6.35
N GLN A 104 25.11 -27.73 -6.26
CA GLN A 104 25.26 -29.07 -6.84
C GLN A 104 24.02 -29.91 -6.50
N ASN A 105 23.33 -30.48 -7.48
CA ASN A 105 22.17 -31.32 -7.20
C ASN A 105 22.62 -32.56 -6.42
N PHE A 106 22.52 -32.55 -5.08
CA PHE A 106 22.80 -33.72 -4.24
C PHE A 106 21.58 -34.64 -4.34
N GLN A 107 21.58 -35.51 -5.36
CA GLN A 107 20.50 -36.46 -5.61
C GLN A 107 20.32 -37.51 -4.47
N HIS A 108 21.22 -37.52 -3.47
CA HIS A 108 21.41 -38.63 -2.54
C HIS A 108 20.96 -38.40 -1.08
N LEU A 109 20.48 -37.20 -0.70
CA LEU A 109 19.89 -37.01 0.64
C LEU A 109 18.54 -37.71 0.81
N SER A 110 17.89 -38.09 -0.29
CA SER A 110 16.54 -38.68 -0.31
C SER A 110 16.45 -40.00 0.47
N ASN A 111 17.49 -40.85 0.38
CA ASN A 111 17.54 -42.13 1.10
C ASN A 111 17.55 -41.92 2.62
N LEU A 112 18.35 -40.95 3.06
CA LEU A 112 18.54 -40.62 4.47
C LEU A 112 17.29 -39.96 5.06
N CYS A 113 16.62 -39.10 4.27
CA CYS A 113 15.37 -38.45 4.67
C CYS A 113 14.21 -39.44 4.82
N LYS A 114 14.19 -40.53 4.03
CA LYS A 114 13.14 -41.55 4.05
C LYS A 114 13.28 -42.62 5.14
N GLN A 115 14.34 -42.60 5.95
CA GLN A 115 14.54 -43.61 7.00
C GLN A 115 13.58 -43.42 8.18
N LEU A 116 12.59 -44.31 8.26
CA LEU A 116 11.57 -44.34 9.33
C LEU A 116 12.01 -45.10 10.58
N SER A 117 12.98 -46.01 10.47
CA SER A 117 13.50 -46.77 11.62
C SER A 117 15.00 -47.04 11.46
N VAL A 118 15.80 -46.42 12.30
CA VAL A 118 17.22 -46.74 12.48
C VAL A 118 17.34 -47.59 13.74
N GLN A 119 17.98 -48.75 13.62
CA GLN A 119 18.29 -49.58 14.78
C GLN A 119 19.57 -49.04 15.43
N PHE A 120 19.46 -48.57 16.67
CA PHE A 120 20.55 -47.94 17.39
C PHE A 120 20.51 -48.39 18.85
N LEU A 121 21.61 -49.02 19.32
CA LEU A 121 21.72 -49.58 20.68
C LEU A 121 20.53 -50.46 21.10
N GLY A 122 20.01 -51.27 20.17
CA GLY A 122 18.86 -52.17 20.40
C GLY A 122 17.48 -51.50 20.36
N GLY A 123 17.41 -50.16 20.33
CA GLY A 123 16.18 -49.41 20.12
C GLY A 123 15.88 -49.14 18.65
N ARG A 124 14.61 -48.92 18.31
CA ARG A 124 14.18 -48.40 17.00
C ARG A 124 13.91 -46.91 17.12
N ILE A 125 14.68 -46.10 16.40
CA ILE A 125 14.52 -44.64 16.41
C ILE A 125 13.93 -44.19 15.08
N ASN A 126 12.87 -43.38 15.14
CA ASN A 126 12.32 -42.72 13.95
C ASN A 126 13.09 -41.45 13.64
N LEU A 127 14.08 -41.56 12.75
CA LEU A 127 14.92 -40.45 12.33
C LEU A 127 14.10 -39.37 11.61
N ASN A 128 13.18 -39.76 10.73
CA ASN A 128 12.32 -38.84 10.00
C ASN A 128 11.51 -37.93 10.94
N ALA A 129 10.90 -38.49 12.00
CA ALA A 129 10.15 -37.71 12.99
C ALA A 129 11.04 -36.70 13.75
N MET A 130 12.25 -37.10 14.15
CA MET A 130 13.20 -36.20 14.83
C MET A 130 13.71 -35.10 13.91
N LEU A 131 13.97 -35.40 12.63
CA LEU A 131 14.36 -34.41 11.64
C LEU A 131 13.19 -33.45 11.33
N CYS A 132 11.97 -33.97 11.19
CA CYS A 132 10.77 -33.16 10.95
C CYS A 132 10.58 -32.08 12.01
N GLN A 133 10.68 -32.43 13.31
CA GLN A 133 10.59 -31.46 14.41
C GLN A 133 11.65 -30.35 14.31
N ARG A 134 12.88 -30.70 13.92
CA ARG A 134 13.99 -29.74 13.77
C ARG A 134 13.79 -28.84 12.56
N LEU A 135 13.36 -29.40 11.43
CA LEU A 135 13.07 -28.65 10.21
C LEU A 135 11.92 -27.66 10.44
N GLN A 136 10.86 -28.09 11.12
CA GLN A 136 9.76 -27.21 11.53
C GLN A 136 10.28 -26.05 12.41
N HIS A 137 11.16 -26.33 13.37
CA HIS A 137 11.76 -25.29 14.21
C HIS A 137 12.60 -24.31 13.37
N SER A 138 13.42 -24.79 12.43
CA SER A 138 14.24 -23.94 11.57
C SER A 138 13.40 -23.06 10.64
N ILE A 139 12.29 -23.56 10.08
CA ILE A 139 11.36 -22.74 9.29
C ILE A 139 10.75 -21.64 10.16
N LYS A 140 10.25 -21.99 11.36
CA LYS A 140 9.69 -21.02 12.31
C LYS A 140 10.70 -19.95 12.68
N GLU A 141 11.94 -20.35 12.95
CA GLU A 141 13.04 -19.44 13.27
C GLU A 141 13.33 -18.49 12.11
N SER A 142 13.45 -18.99 10.88
CA SER A 142 13.65 -18.14 9.70
C SER A 142 12.51 -17.16 9.46
N LEU A 143 11.25 -17.61 9.58
CA LEU A 143 10.07 -16.75 9.43
C LEU A 143 10.03 -15.65 10.51
N ARG A 144 10.33 -15.99 11.78
CA ARG A 144 10.44 -14.98 12.86
C ARG A 144 11.46 -13.91 12.52
N HIS A 145 12.64 -14.31 12.04
CA HIS A 145 13.66 -13.34 11.63
C HIS A 145 13.22 -12.50 10.42
N CYS A 146 12.40 -13.03 9.50
CA CYS A 146 11.84 -12.24 8.41
C CYS A 146 10.89 -11.15 8.95
N ILE A 147 10.00 -11.50 9.89
CA ILE A 147 9.09 -10.53 10.53
C ILE A 147 9.88 -9.48 11.32
N THR A 148 10.83 -9.88 12.16
CA THR A 148 11.68 -8.93 12.91
C THR A 148 12.53 -8.06 11.98
N TYR A 149 12.95 -8.60 10.82
CA TYR A 149 13.63 -7.81 9.80
C TYR A 149 12.71 -6.76 9.18
N PHE A 150 11.45 -7.10 8.92
CA PHE A 150 10.44 -6.15 8.47
C PHE A 150 10.18 -5.06 9.52
N GLU A 151 10.02 -5.41 10.80
CA GLU A 151 9.81 -4.45 11.91
C GLU A 151 10.89 -3.37 12.01
N ASN A 152 12.13 -3.70 11.63
CA ASN A 152 13.27 -2.77 11.64
C ASN A 152 13.37 -1.88 10.39
N GLN A 153 12.47 -2.00 9.41
CA GLN A 153 12.52 -1.31 8.12
C GLN A 153 11.37 -0.31 7.94
N ASP A 154 11.23 0.25 6.74
CA ASP A 154 10.11 1.08 6.32
C ASP A 154 9.05 0.26 5.55
N ILE A 155 7.86 0.85 5.33
CA ILE A 155 6.73 0.21 4.64
C ILE A 155 7.07 -0.35 3.25
N HIS A 156 8.04 0.24 2.54
CA HIS A 156 8.51 -0.23 1.24
C HIS A 156 8.96 -1.71 1.27
N SER A 157 9.48 -2.16 2.42
CA SER A 157 9.97 -3.51 2.62
C SER A 157 8.85 -4.56 2.69
N VAL A 158 7.57 -4.18 2.62
CA VAL A 158 6.44 -5.13 2.57
C VAL A 158 6.53 -6.06 1.35
N ILE A 159 7.00 -5.54 0.21
CA ILE A 159 7.20 -6.34 -1.00
C ILE A 159 8.30 -7.39 -0.77
N LEU A 160 9.37 -6.98 -0.09
CA LEU A 160 10.47 -7.86 0.28
C LEU A 160 9.99 -8.95 1.26
N LEU A 161 9.21 -8.59 2.28
CA LEU A 161 8.64 -9.53 3.25
C LEU A 161 7.74 -10.57 2.55
N SER A 162 6.82 -10.11 1.69
CA SER A 162 5.93 -11.01 0.94
C SER A 162 6.73 -11.97 0.07
N SER A 163 7.73 -11.47 -0.66
CA SER A 163 8.60 -12.30 -1.49
C SER A 163 9.41 -13.31 -0.67
N LEU A 164 9.87 -12.95 0.53
CA LEU A 164 10.54 -13.89 1.44
C LEU A 164 9.57 -14.97 1.94
N ILE A 165 8.33 -14.61 2.30
CA ILE A 165 7.31 -15.56 2.73
C ILE A 165 7.00 -16.56 1.61
N ASP A 166 6.87 -16.11 0.37
CA ASP A 166 6.69 -16.98 -0.81
C ASP A 166 7.86 -17.97 -0.97
N ILE A 167 9.10 -17.49 -0.82
CA ILE A 167 10.29 -18.36 -0.87
C ILE A 167 10.24 -19.41 0.24
N TYR A 168 9.82 -19.04 1.45
CA TYR A 168 9.71 -19.98 2.56
C TYR A 168 8.54 -20.94 2.42
N GLN A 169 7.46 -20.54 1.76
CA GLN A 169 6.37 -21.42 1.37
C GLN A 169 6.86 -22.48 0.36
N GLU A 170 7.60 -22.08 -0.67
CA GLU A 170 8.22 -23.02 -1.62
C GLU A 170 9.27 -23.91 -0.95
N THR A 171 10.02 -23.38 0.02
CA THR A 171 10.95 -24.17 0.82
C THR A 171 10.21 -25.23 1.64
N HIS A 172 9.07 -24.87 2.22
CA HIS A 172 8.18 -25.81 2.93
C HIS A 172 7.63 -26.88 1.98
N VAL A 173 7.16 -26.53 0.77
CA VAL A 173 6.68 -27.48 -0.23
C VAL A 173 7.78 -28.48 -0.60
N ASN A 174 9.00 -28.01 -0.80
CA ASN A 174 10.15 -28.88 -1.11
C ASN A 174 10.54 -29.80 0.04
N LEU A 175 10.45 -29.34 1.29
CA LEU A 175 10.69 -30.18 2.47
C LEU A 175 9.56 -31.19 2.70
N SER A 176 8.32 -30.82 2.39
CA SER A 176 7.13 -31.66 2.58
C SER A 176 7.08 -32.88 1.65
N LYS A 177 7.92 -32.91 0.60
CA LYS A 177 8.12 -34.09 -0.25
C LYS A 177 8.74 -35.26 0.52
N ASP A 178 9.61 -34.97 1.49
CA ASP A 178 10.38 -35.98 2.24
C ASP A 178 9.95 -36.08 3.71
N PHE A 179 9.29 -35.05 4.26
CA PHE A 179 8.93 -34.96 5.68
C PHE A 179 7.45 -34.62 5.88
N PRO A 180 6.76 -35.25 6.85
CA PRO A 180 5.38 -34.92 7.19
C PRO A 180 5.33 -33.63 8.05
N LEU A 181 5.45 -32.48 7.40
CA LEU A 181 5.35 -31.17 8.05
C LEU A 181 3.88 -30.73 8.18
N PRO A 182 3.52 -29.95 9.23
CA PRO A 182 2.21 -29.32 9.28
C PRO A 182 2.05 -28.31 8.12
N PRO A 183 0.81 -27.97 7.71
CA PRO A 183 0.58 -27.00 6.65
C PRO A 183 1.29 -25.67 6.92
N PHE A 184 1.83 -25.04 5.87
CA PHE A 184 2.58 -23.79 5.99
C PHE A 184 1.79 -22.69 6.70
N GLU A 185 0.49 -22.57 6.38
CA GLU A 185 -0.42 -21.61 7.03
C GLU A 185 -0.47 -21.75 8.56
N THR A 186 -0.46 -22.98 9.08
CA THR A 186 -0.44 -23.21 10.53
C THR A 186 0.87 -22.73 11.15
N ILE A 187 1.99 -22.95 10.45
CA ILE A 187 3.31 -22.50 10.90
C ILE A 187 3.38 -20.96 10.88
N LEU A 188 2.89 -20.33 9.80
CA LEU A 188 2.91 -18.88 9.65
C LEU A 188 2.01 -18.20 10.68
N ARG A 189 0.80 -18.70 10.93
CA ARG A 189 -0.11 -18.17 11.97
C ARG A 189 0.51 -18.22 13.36
N GLU A 190 1.18 -19.32 13.70
CA GLU A 190 1.89 -19.45 14.99
C GLU A 190 3.03 -18.43 15.11
N VAL A 191 3.78 -18.20 14.03
CA VAL A 191 4.89 -17.24 14.02
C VAL A 191 4.40 -15.78 14.03
N ASN A 192 3.29 -15.51 13.35
CA ASN A 192 2.64 -14.20 13.26
C ASN A 192 1.81 -13.86 14.52
N HIS A 193 1.75 -14.77 15.50
CA HIS A 193 0.88 -14.68 16.68
C HIS A 193 -0.60 -14.38 16.33
N ASP A 194 -1.09 -15.02 15.26
CA ASP A 194 -2.48 -14.92 14.83
C ASP A 194 -3.38 -15.73 15.78
N MET A 195 -3.76 -15.07 16.87
CA MET A 195 -4.57 -15.62 17.95
C MET A 195 -5.91 -14.87 18.03
N PRO A 196 -7.02 -15.57 18.32
CA PRO A 196 -8.34 -14.94 18.38
C PRO A 196 -8.36 -13.80 19.41
N GLY A 197 -8.75 -12.60 18.96
CA GLY A 197 -8.83 -11.40 19.80
C GLY A 197 -7.57 -10.54 19.84
N CYS A 198 -6.47 -10.95 19.17
CA CYS A 198 -5.26 -10.15 19.04
C CYS A 198 -4.97 -9.86 17.56
N LEU A 199 -4.44 -8.67 17.26
CA LEU A 199 -3.96 -8.37 15.92
C LEU A 199 -2.66 -9.14 15.64
N PRO A 200 -2.53 -9.79 14.47
CA PRO A 200 -1.28 -10.43 14.08
C PRO A 200 -0.14 -9.42 14.00
N LEU A 201 1.10 -9.87 14.25
CA LEU A 201 2.29 -9.00 14.27
C LEU A 201 2.48 -8.22 12.97
N ILE A 202 2.38 -8.90 11.82
CA ILE A 202 2.54 -8.26 10.50
C ILE A 202 1.46 -7.19 10.31
N THR A 203 0.21 -7.48 10.64
CA THR A 203 -0.91 -6.53 10.50
C THR A 203 -0.72 -5.32 11.41
N HIS A 204 -0.33 -5.54 12.67
CA HIS A 204 -0.05 -4.46 13.61
C HIS A 204 1.07 -3.55 13.11
N GLN A 205 2.17 -4.14 12.62
CA GLN A 205 3.30 -3.39 12.07
C GLN A 205 2.92 -2.59 10.82
N ILE A 206 2.09 -3.15 9.94
CA ILE A 206 1.57 -2.44 8.76
C ILE A 206 0.70 -1.25 9.19
N ILE A 207 -0.18 -1.42 10.18
CA ILE A 207 -1.02 -0.32 10.70
C ILE A 207 -0.13 0.83 11.20
N GLN A 208 0.88 0.52 12.03
CA GLN A 208 1.86 1.52 12.49
C GLN A 208 2.53 2.24 11.32
N TYR A 209 2.98 1.50 10.30
CA TYR A 209 3.58 2.13 9.13
C TYR A 209 2.63 3.02 8.32
N LEU A 210 1.38 2.62 8.16
CA LEU A 210 0.38 3.41 7.43
C LEU A 210 0.03 4.71 8.18
N VAL A 211 -0.11 4.62 9.50
CA VAL A 211 -0.56 5.72 10.37
C VAL A 211 0.59 6.63 10.80
N ASP A 212 1.66 6.05 11.33
CA ASP A 212 2.76 6.80 11.94
C ASP A 212 3.77 7.34 10.91
N ASP A 213 3.80 6.77 9.70
CA ASP A 213 4.72 7.19 8.64
C ASP A 213 4.03 7.59 7.35
N LEU A 214 3.29 6.68 6.69
CA LEU A 214 2.79 6.92 5.33
C LEU A 214 1.84 8.13 5.29
N ALA A 215 0.87 8.18 6.21
CA ALA A 215 -0.08 9.28 6.30
C ALA A 215 0.60 10.61 6.65
N GLN A 216 1.64 10.57 7.49
CA GLN A 216 2.27 11.77 8.04
C GLN A 216 3.41 12.31 7.19
N ASN A 217 4.23 11.47 6.54
CA ASN A 217 5.52 11.85 5.96
C ASN A 217 5.61 11.69 4.44
N TYR A 218 4.53 11.29 3.76
CA TYR A 218 4.53 11.12 2.30
C TYR A 218 3.60 12.09 1.59
N SER A 219 4.00 12.41 0.36
CA SER A 219 3.27 13.20 -0.62
C SER A 219 2.66 12.27 -1.66
N PHE A 220 1.33 12.18 -1.69
CA PHE A 220 0.62 11.45 -2.73
C PHE A 220 0.56 12.25 -4.04
N SER A 221 0.69 11.57 -5.18
CA SER A 221 0.40 12.16 -6.50
C SER A 221 -0.73 11.41 -7.19
N MET A 222 -1.78 12.12 -7.59
CA MET A 222 -2.92 11.53 -8.30
C MET A 222 -2.54 11.02 -9.69
N VAL A 223 -1.58 11.67 -10.37
CA VAL A 223 -1.19 11.34 -11.74
C VAL A 223 -0.47 10.00 -11.81
N THR A 224 0.42 9.74 -10.86
CA THR A 224 1.20 8.50 -10.80
C THR A 224 0.59 7.46 -9.87
N GLU A 225 -0.43 7.84 -9.08
CA GLU A 225 -1.02 7.05 -7.99
C GLU A 225 0.03 6.48 -7.02
N ARG A 226 1.04 7.29 -6.71
CA ARG A 226 2.17 6.90 -5.85
C ARG A 226 2.39 7.92 -4.74
N PHE A 227 2.75 7.42 -3.57
CA PHE A 227 3.27 8.18 -2.46
C PHE A 227 4.79 8.26 -2.59
N VAL A 228 5.35 9.45 -2.42
CA VAL A 228 6.80 9.70 -2.38
C VAL A 228 7.12 10.39 -1.07
N ARG A 229 8.27 10.07 -0.46
CA ARG A 229 8.69 10.67 0.81
C ARG A 229 8.71 12.20 0.67
N SER A 230 8.10 12.90 1.63
CA SER A 230 8.16 14.35 1.71
C SER A 230 9.63 14.79 1.90
N PRO A 231 10.07 15.86 1.21
CA PRO A 231 11.40 16.45 1.43
C PRO A 231 11.56 17.02 2.86
N GLU A 232 10.46 17.39 3.51
CA GLU A 232 10.44 17.94 4.87
C GLU A 232 9.70 16.99 5.81
N VAL A 233 10.40 16.53 6.86
CA VAL A 233 9.86 15.62 7.87
C VAL A 233 9.30 16.47 9.02
N LEU A 234 7.99 16.64 9.02
CA LEU A 234 7.26 17.42 10.03
C LEU A 234 6.87 16.60 11.26
N SER A 235 6.87 15.26 11.14
CA SER A 235 6.61 14.34 12.24
C SER A 235 7.73 13.31 12.32
N THR A 236 8.39 13.22 13.48
CA THR A 236 9.45 12.25 13.71
C THR A 236 8.85 10.92 14.13
N LYS A 237 9.15 9.85 13.38
CA LYS A 237 8.89 8.49 13.84
C LYS A 237 9.46 8.27 15.24
N PRO A 238 8.73 7.61 16.16
CA PRO A 238 9.39 6.99 17.30
C PRO A 238 10.39 5.96 16.77
N GLN A 239 11.68 6.17 17.03
CA GLN A 239 12.71 5.21 16.64
C GLN A 239 12.57 3.96 17.52
N SER A 240 12.10 2.85 16.92
CA SER A 240 12.31 1.55 17.52
C SER A 240 13.81 1.28 17.53
N THR A 241 14.35 0.86 18.67
CA THR A 241 15.75 0.45 18.75
C THR A 241 15.93 -0.77 17.86
N PRO A 242 16.82 -0.75 16.86
CA PRO A 242 16.95 -1.83 15.90
C PRO A 242 17.43 -3.09 16.59
N VAL A 243 16.66 -4.16 16.49
CA VAL A 243 17.05 -5.48 17.02
C VAL A 243 18.17 -6.04 16.14
N SER A 244 19.26 -6.52 16.73
CA SER A 244 20.34 -7.19 15.99
C SER A 244 19.82 -8.50 15.39
N ILE A 245 19.89 -8.62 14.07
CA ILE A 245 19.37 -9.78 13.32
C ILE A 245 20.52 -10.53 12.66
N ASN A 246 20.52 -11.86 12.85
CA ASN A 246 21.40 -12.73 12.08
C ASN A 246 20.81 -12.98 10.69
N LEU A 247 21.30 -12.23 9.70
CA LEU A 247 20.82 -12.30 8.31
C LEU A 247 21.04 -13.67 7.64
N MET A 248 21.94 -14.52 8.15
CA MET A 248 22.14 -15.89 7.64
C MET A 248 20.97 -16.85 7.99
N LEU A 249 20.12 -16.44 8.94
CA LEU A 249 18.88 -17.15 9.27
C LEU A 249 17.75 -16.80 8.29
N ILE A 250 17.86 -15.67 7.58
CA ILE A 250 16.93 -15.26 6.51
C ILE A 250 17.44 -15.69 5.14
N TYR A 251 18.73 -15.47 4.87
CA TYR A 251 19.33 -15.73 3.57
C TYR A 251 20.33 -16.88 3.64
N PRO A 252 20.43 -17.71 2.58
CA PRO A 252 21.40 -18.80 2.53
C PRO A 252 22.86 -18.32 2.43
N SER A 253 23.11 -17.17 1.80
CA SER A 253 24.44 -16.57 1.65
C SER A 253 24.36 -15.05 1.57
N LYS A 254 25.49 -14.38 1.82
CA LYS A 254 25.61 -12.91 1.68
C LYS A 254 25.44 -12.45 0.22
N ALA A 255 25.91 -13.25 -0.73
CA ALA A 255 25.72 -12.94 -2.15
C ALA A 255 24.24 -12.95 -2.55
N ILE A 256 23.48 -13.94 -2.10
CA ILE A 256 22.03 -14.03 -2.37
C ILE A 256 21.28 -12.89 -1.67
N MET A 257 21.64 -12.59 -0.42
CA MET A 257 21.07 -11.45 0.32
C MET A 257 21.23 -10.14 -0.47
N ASN A 258 22.45 -9.83 -0.93
CA ASN A 258 22.71 -8.59 -1.66
C ASN A 258 21.98 -8.56 -3.01
N LEU A 259 21.92 -9.69 -3.74
CA LEU A 259 21.15 -9.81 -4.98
C LEU A 259 19.67 -9.52 -4.75
N PHE A 260 19.08 -10.14 -3.74
CA PHE A 260 17.66 -10.04 -3.44
C PHE A 260 17.30 -8.62 -2.97
N ASN A 261 18.10 -8.05 -2.07
CA ASN A 261 17.90 -6.68 -1.60
C ASN A 261 18.06 -5.65 -2.72
N GLU A 262 19.02 -5.81 -3.65
CA GLU A 262 19.17 -4.92 -4.81
C GLU A 262 17.95 -5.01 -5.74
N GLN A 263 17.40 -6.22 -5.96
CA GLN A 263 16.18 -6.38 -6.76
C GLN A 263 15.00 -5.64 -6.14
N HIS A 264 14.80 -5.75 -4.83
CA HIS A 264 13.70 -5.09 -4.12
C HIS A 264 13.95 -3.59 -3.85
N SER A 265 15.20 -3.12 -3.97
CA SER A 265 15.54 -1.70 -3.83
C SER A 265 14.83 -0.81 -4.87
N LEU A 266 14.40 -1.38 -6.00
CA LEU A 266 13.61 -0.67 -7.02
C LEU A 266 12.29 -0.11 -6.47
N TYR A 267 11.75 -0.72 -5.42
CA TYR A 267 10.51 -0.31 -4.76
C TYR A 267 10.74 0.55 -3.51
N SER A 268 11.98 0.94 -3.21
CA SER A 268 12.31 1.69 -1.98
C SER A 268 12.00 3.19 -2.02
N GLN A 269 11.71 3.74 -3.21
CA GLN A 269 11.58 5.19 -3.41
C GLN A 269 10.14 5.70 -3.44
N PHE A 270 9.17 4.80 -3.46
CA PHE A 270 7.75 5.16 -3.55
C PHE A 270 6.88 4.06 -2.96
N VAL A 271 5.66 4.40 -2.54
CA VAL A 271 4.61 3.43 -2.19
C VAL A 271 3.47 3.57 -3.19
N GLY A 272 3.12 2.49 -3.87
CA GLY A 272 2.12 2.45 -4.95
C GLY A 272 1.24 1.21 -4.86
N ILE A 273 0.42 0.97 -5.88
CA ILE A 273 -0.50 -0.19 -5.92
C ILE A 273 0.23 -1.53 -5.71
N GLU A 274 1.49 -1.63 -6.16
CA GLU A 274 2.36 -2.78 -6.00
C GLU A 274 2.56 -3.14 -4.51
N HIS A 275 2.63 -2.12 -3.64
CA HIS A 275 2.79 -2.32 -2.20
C HIS A 275 1.46 -2.69 -1.54
N PHE A 276 0.37 -2.04 -1.95
CA PHE A 276 -0.96 -2.30 -1.39
C PHE A 276 -1.48 -3.70 -1.73
N VAL A 277 -1.14 -4.24 -2.91
CA VAL A 277 -1.41 -5.63 -3.28
C VAL A 277 -0.70 -6.60 -2.33
N GLU A 278 0.59 -6.38 -2.05
CA GLU A 278 1.34 -7.23 -1.12
C GLU A 278 0.86 -7.07 0.34
N ILE A 279 0.45 -5.87 0.75
CA ILE A 279 -0.20 -5.64 2.05
C ILE A 279 -1.46 -6.51 2.16
N PHE A 280 -2.35 -6.46 1.15
CA PHE A 280 -3.58 -7.24 1.18
C PHE A 280 -3.30 -8.75 1.17
N LYS A 281 -2.33 -9.21 0.38
CA LYS A 281 -1.92 -10.62 0.34
C LYS A 281 -1.45 -11.15 1.71
N LEU A 282 -0.67 -10.35 2.44
CA LEU A 282 -0.13 -10.73 3.76
C LEU A 282 -1.18 -10.70 4.87
N VAL A 283 -2.11 -9.77 4.79
CA VAL A 283 -3.03 -9.45 5.88
C VAL A 283 -4.39 -10.14 5.70
N GLY A 284 -4.80 -10.39 4.46
CA GLY A 284 -6.11 -10.93 4.10
C GLY A 284 -7.28 -10.01 4.46
N TYR A 285 -8.51 -10.53 4.31
CA TYR A 285 -9.73 -9.75 4.59
C TYR A 285 -9.83 -9.33 6.07
N SER A 286 -9.50 -10.22 7.00
CA SER A 286 -9.64 -9.96 8.44
C SER A 286 -8.82 -8.75 8.87
N GLY A 287 -7.54 -8.69 8.50
CA GLY A 287 -6.73 -7.55 8.85
C GLY A 287 -6.93 -6.34 7.94
N PHE A 288 -7.45 -6.50 6.72
CA PHE A 288 -7.88 -5.36 5.90
C PHE A 288 -9.00 -4.57 6.60
N PHE A 289 -10.02 -5.24 7.13
CA PHE A 289 -11.05 -4.59 7.94
C PHE A 289 -10.46 -3.96 9.20
N ALA A 290 -9.53 -4.63 9.89
CA ALA A 290 -8.86 -4.06 11.04
C ALA A 290 -8.07 -2.77 10.70
N ILE A 291 -7.38 -2.73 9.56
CA ILE A 291 -6.68 -1.53 9.08
C ILE A 291 -7.69 -0.39 8.84
N VAL A 292 -8.81 -0.68 8.18
CA VAL A 292 -9.84 0.33 7.89
C VAL A 292 -10.47 0.87 9.18
N ASP A 293 -10.79 0.00 10.14
CA ASP A 293 -11.39 0.42 11.41
C ASP A 293 -10.42 1.24 12.28
N GLU A 294 -9.13 0.88 12.31
CA GLU A 294 -8.12 1.73 12.96
C GLU A 294 -7.99 3.09 12.27
N ILE A 295 -7.94 3.14 10.93
CA ILE A 295 -7.91 4.41 10.18
C ILE A 295 -9.15 5.26 10.51
N LYS A 296 -10.34 4.67 10.65
CA LYS A 296 -11.56 5.40 11.07
C LYS A 296 -11.39 6.03 12.46
N ASN A 297 -10.81 5.29 13.42
CA ASN A 297 -10.52 5.83 14.75
C ASN A 297 -9.54 7.02 14.66
N TYR A 298 -8.47 6.91 13.87
CA TYR A 298 -7.53 8.02 13.67
C TYR A 298 -8.14 9.22 12.95
N ILE A 299 -9.03 9.01 11.99
CA ILE A 299 -9.79 10.10 11.35
C ILE A 299 -10.67 10.80 12.38
N SER A 300 -11.32 10.05 13.28
CA SER A 300 -12.13 10.60 14.37
C SER A 300 -11.31 11.53 15.27
N ASP A 301 -10.14 11.07 15.71
CA ASP A 301 -9.24 11.85 16.57
C ASP A 301 -8.72 13.10 15.83
N LEU A 302 -8.38 12.96 14.55
CA LEU A 302 -7.92 14.05 13.69
C LEU A 302 -9.01 15.11 13.47
N LEU A 303 -10.27 14.69 13.35
CA LEU A 303 -11.42 15.59 13.21
C LEU A 303 -11.77 16.31 14.51
N ALA A 304 -11.65 15.63 15.65
CA ALA A 304 -12.03 16.17 16.95
C ALA A 304 -11.16 17.36 17.37
N GLU A 305 -9.84 17.25 17.23
CA GLU A 305 -8.89 18.27 17.70
C GLU A 305 -8.10 18.94 16.55
N PRO A 306 -7.18 18.28 15.81
CA PRO A 306 -6.28 18.95 14.87
C PRO A 306 -6.99 19.74 13.76
N ILE A 307 -7.98 19.15 13.10
CA ILE A 307 -8.71 19.80 12.00
C ILE A 307 -9.60 20.91 12.54
N LYS A 308 -10.32 20.66 13.64
CA LYS A 308 -11.18 21.67 14.28
C LYS A 308 -10.38 22.89 14.71
N ASN A 309 -9.22 22.68 15.33
CA ASN A 309 -8.29 23.74 15.72
C ASN A 309 -7.71 24.47 14.51
N SER A 310 -7.39 23.75 13.43
CA SER A 310 -6.91 24.33 12.18
C SER A 310 -7.96 25.26 11.55
N ILE A 311 -9.23 24.81 11.49
CA ILE A 311 -10.34 25.61 10.98
C ILE A 311 -10.59 26.84 11.87
N LEU A 312 -10.61 26.68 13.21
CA LEU A 312 -10.77 27.80 14.14
C LEU A 312 -9.65 28.84 14.02
N THR A 313 -8.41 28.39 13.85
CA THR A 313 -7.25 29.28 13.63
C THR A 313 -7.41 30.07 12.34
N LEU A 314 -7.88 29.43 11.26
CA LEU A 314 -8.18 30.11 10.01
C LEU A 314 -9.35 31.09 10.17
N LEU A 315 -10.46 30.69 10.79
CA LEU A 315 -11.61 31.57 11.03
C LEU A 315 -11.23 32.84 11.81
N ASN A 316 -10.37 32.72 12.82
CA ASN A 316 -9.87 33.86 13.60
C ASN A 316 -8.98 34.81 12.78
N THR A 317 -8.36 34.32 11.70
CA THR A 317 -7.47 35.11 10.84
C THR A 317 -8.18 35.68 9.60
N MET A 318 -9.39 35.20 9.28
CA MET A 318 -10.20 35.64 8.14
C MET A 318 -10.75 37.08 8.33
N PRO A 319 -10.99 37.83 7.24
CA PRO A 319 -11.57 39.16 7.30
C PRO A 319 -13.03 39.13 7.76
N SER A 320 -13.52 40.19 8.41
CA SER A 320 -14.89 40.25 8.96
C SER A 320 -15.98 40.43 7.89
N SER A 321 -15.63 40.88 6.68
CA SER A 321 -16.53 40.99 5.53
C SER A 321 -16.13 39.99 4.44
N GLY A 322 -17.09 39.18 3.99
CA GLY A 322 -16.88 38.11 3.00
C GLY A 322 -17.25 38.48 1.56
N GLN A 323 -17.50 39.76 1.26
CA GLN A 323 -17.98 40.17 -0.05
C GLN A 323 -16.82 40.33 -1.05
N PHE A 324 -16.93 39.65 -2.19
CA PHE A 324 -15.94 39.77 -3.25
C PHE A 324 -16.12 41.06 -4.06
N PRO A 325 -15.02 41.70 -4.50
CA PRO A 325 -15.06 42.80 -5.46
C PRO A 325 -15.76 42.38 -6.75
N ARG A 326 -16.30 43.34 -7.51
CA ARG A 326 -16.95 43.01 -8.78
C ARG A 326 -15.89 42.55 -9.78
N ILE A 327 -16.21 41.52 -10.55
CA ILE A 327 -15.30 40.95 -11.56
C ILE A 327 -14.90 42.02 -12.60
N THR A 328 -15.78 43.02 -12.82
CA THR A 328 -15.56 44.17 -13.70
C THR A 328 -14.49 45.15 -13.24
N ASP A 329 -14.06 45.10 -11.97
CA ASP A 329 -13.09 46.05 -11.39
C ASP A 329 -11.64 45.79 -11.88
N GLY A 330 -11.45 44.71 -12.65
CA GLY A 330 -10.19 44.34 -13.27
C GLY A 330 -9.29 43.50 -12.37
N ILE A 331 -8.47 42.64 -12.99
CA ILE A 331 -7.66 41.63 -12.30
C ILE A 331 -6.73 42.22 -11.23
N ARG A 332 -6.18 43.42 -11.48
CA ARG A 332 -5.30 44.10 -10.53
C ARG A 332 -6.02 44.46 -9.24
N SER A 333 -7.21 45.06 -9.33
CA SER A 333 -8.00 45.44 -8.16
C SER A 333 -8.43 44.22 -7.35
N VAL A 334 -8.80 43.14 -8.03
CA VAL A 334 -9.21 41.87 -7.39
C VAL A 334 -8.04 41.21 -6.66
N MET A 335 -6.87 41.10 -7.29
CA MET A 335 -5.69 40.50 -6.66
C MET A 335 -5.13 41.38 -5.53
N ASP A 336 -5.12 42.71 -5.70
CA ASP A 336 -4.71 43.65 -4.65
C ASP A 336 -5.64 43.52 -3.42
N PHE A 337 -6.96 43.40 -3.65
CA PHE A 337 -7.93 43.13 -2.59
C PHE A 337 -7.64 41.80 -1.87
N PHE A 338 -7.49 40.69 -2.59
CA PHE A 338 -7.21 39.39 -1.97
C PHE A 338 -5.88 39.38 -1.20
N ASN A 339 -4.83 40.00 -1.72
CA ASN A 339 -3.56 40.12 -1.01
C ASN A 339 -3.69 40.90 0.30
N MET A 340 -4.45 41.99 0.31
CA MET A 340 -4.70 42.76 1.55
C MET A 340 -5.60 42.01 2.52
N SER A 341 -6.69 41.40 2.04
CA SER A 341 -7.66 40.69 2.87
C SER A 341 -7.09 39.43 3.53
N PHE A 342 -6.17 38.72 2.85
CA PHE A 342 -5.59 37.46 3.33
C PHE A 342 -4.12 37.57 3.74
N GLU A 343 -3.58 38.79 3.89
CA GLU A 343 -2.18 39.03 4.27
C GLU A 343 -1.79 38.28 5.56
N ARG A 344 -2.68 38.26 6.56
CA ARG A 344 -2.46 37.56 7.83
C ARG A 344 -2.36 36.04 7.66
N VAL A 345 -3.15 35.48 6.73
CA VAL A 345 -3.12 34.04 6.42
C VAL A 345 -1.85 33.69 5.66
N LEU A 346 -1.46 34.52 4.68
CA LEU A 346 -0.24 34.33 3.90
C LEU A 346 1.04 34.38 4.76
N ARG A 347 1.07 35.22 5.79
CA ARG A 347 2.22 35.37 6.71
C ARG A 347 2.22 34.39 7.88
N SER A 348 1.20 33.54 8.02
CA SER A 348 1.10 32.62 9.16
C SER A 348 2.10 31.46 9.04
N GLU A 349 3.03 31.36 9.98
CA GLU A 349 3.99 30.24 10.06
C GLU A 349 3.29 28.91 10.36
N LYS A 350 2.17 28.95 11.10
CA LYS A 350 1.35 27.78 11.46
C LYS A 350 0.61 27.16 10.28
N MET A 351 0.54 27.86 9.15
CA MET A 351 -0.19 27.38 7.97
C MET A 351 0.41 26.08 7.42
N GLN A 352 1.74 25.96 7.37
CA GLN A 352 2.39 24.76 6.83
C GLN A 352 2.48 23.64 7.87
N SER A 353 2.94 23.94 9.08
CA SER A 353 3.22 22.95 10.12
C SER A 353 1.97 22.36 10.78
N GLU A 354 0.92 23.15 10.98
CA GLU A 354 -0.31 22.70 11.67
C GLU A 354 -1.45 22.46 10.66
N VAL A 355 -1.81 23.48 9.86
CA VAL A 355 -3.01 23.44 9.01
C VAL A 355 -2.83 22.49 7.82
N LEU A 356 -1.87 22.76 6.93
CA LEU A 356 -1.63 21.93 5.74
C LEU A 356 -1.19 20.51 6.12
N HIS A 357 -0.43 20.35 7.20
CA HIS A 357 -0.06 19.04 7.70
C HIS A 357 -1.28 18.22 8.16
N SER A 358 -2.19 18.79 8.94
CA SER A 358 -3.41 18.10 9.39
C SER A 358 -4.29 17.68 8.20
N PHE A 359 -4.46 18.58 7.21
CA PHE A 359 -5.22 18.26 6.00
C PHE A 359 -4.52 17.25 5.09
N ARG A 360 -3.18 17.25 5.03
CA ARG A 360 -2.40 16.19 4.36
C ARG A 360 -2.71 14.83 4.99
N ILE A 361 -2.64 14.73 6.31
CA ILE A 361 -2.88 13.46 7.03
C ILE A 361 -4.29 12.94 6.70
N LEU A 362 -5.31 13.81 6.79
CA LEU A 362 -6.68 13.43 6.42
C LEU A 362 -6.77 12.92 4.98
N GLY A 363 -6.23 13.69 4.03
CA GLY A 363 -6.24 13.33 2.61
C GLY A 363 -5.52 12.00 2.37
N ASN A 364 -4.36 11.80 2.99
CA ASN A 364 -3.59 10.58 2.86
C ASN A 364 -4.34 9.37 3.44
N TYR A 365 -5.06 9.47 4.57
CA TYR A 365 -5.87 8.36 5.07
C TYR A 365 -6.94 7.91 4.06
N ILE A 366 -7.64 8.86 3.47
CA ILE A 366 -8.68 8.59 2.47
C ILE A 366 -8.08 7.90 1.24
N VAL A 367 -6.93 8.39 0.77
CA VAL A 367 -6.23 7.80 -0.36
C VAL A 367 -5.67 6.42 -0.01
N ILE A 368 -5.15 6.20 1.20
CA ILE A 368 -4.67 4.90 1.67
C ILE A 368 -5.80 3.87 1.62
N VAL A 369 -6.99 4.21 2.13
CA VAL A 369 -8.12 3.27 2.08
C VAL A 369 -8.56 3.03 0.64
N TYR A 370 -8.58 4.06 -0.21
CA TYR A 370 -8.86 3.89 -1.64
C TYR A 370 -7.83 2.96 -2.32
N MET A 371 -6.54 3.11 -2.03
CA MET A 371 -5.49 2.28 -2.61
C MET A 371 -5.55 0.83 -2.09
N LEU A 372 -5.90 0.63 -0.83
CA LEU A 372 -6.16 -0.69 -0.26
C LEU A 372 -7.37 -1.36 -0.92
N GLU A 373 -8.50 -0.66 -1.04
CA GLU A 373 -9.69 -1.15 -1.71
C GLU A 373 -9.39 -1.51 -3.18
N LYS A 374 -8.66 -0.64 -3.89
CA LYS A 374 -8.19 -0.91 -5.26
C LYS A 374 -7.31 -2.16 -5.34
N ALA A 375 -6.44 -2.39 -4.35
CA ALA A 375 -5.63 -3.60 -4.27
C ALA A 375 -6.46 -4.86 -4.03
N VAL A 376 -7.47 -4.81 -3.14
CA VAL A 376 -8.42 -5.91 -2.94
C VAL A 376 -9.09 -6.28 -4.26
N TYR A 377 -9.63 -5.29 -4.97
CA TYR A 377 -10.29 -5.51 -6.25
C TYR A 377 -9.37 -6.10 -7.31
N SER A 378 -8.09 -5.67 -7.34
CA SER A 378 -7.09 -6.22 -8.25
C SER A 378 -6.80 -7.70 -7.93
N CYS A 379 -6.66 -8.07 -6.65
CA CYS A 379 -6.43 -9.45 -6.25
C CYS A 379 -7.65 -10.33 -6.54
N GLU A 380 -8.85 -9.87 -6.17
CA GLU A 380 -10.10 -10.60 -6.43
C GLU A 380 -10.36 -10.80 -7.93
N ALA A 381 -10.09 -9.79 -8.76
CA ALA A 381 -10.24 -9.92 -10.20
C ALA A 381 -9.29 -10.98 -10.78
N ASN A 382 -8.06 -11.03 -10.27
CA ASN A 382 -7.09 -12.06 -10.68
C ASN A 382 -7.52 -13.46 -10.20
N ASP A 383 -7.98 -13.59 -8.95
CA ASP A 383 -8.48 -14.85 -8.40
C ASP A 383 -9.69 -15.37 -9.18
N LEU A 384 -10.66 -14.50 -9.48
CA LEU A 384 -11.83 -14.82 -10.29
C LEU A 384 -11.45 -15.19 -11.72
N PHE A 385 -10.45 -14.53 -12.30
CA PHE A 385 -9.96 -14.86 -13.63
C PHE A 385 -9.34 -16.27 -13.67
N ILE A 386 -8.58 -16.63 -12.63
CA ILE A 386 -7.95 -17.96 -12.51
C ILE A 386 -9.00 -19.03 -12.18
N SER A 387 -10.04 -18.71 -11.39
CA SER A 387 -11.10 -19.65 -11.02
C SER A 387 -12.20 -19.80 -12.06
N ALA A 388 -12.40 -18.81 -12.95
CA ALA A 388 -13.46 -18.78 -13.94
C ALA A 388 -13.61 -20.10 -14.75
N PRO A 389 -12.53 -20.75 -15.23
CA PRO A 389 -12.63 -22.03 -15.92
C PRO A 389 -13.16 -23.17 -15.06
N LEU A 390 -12.99 -23.13 -13.72
CA LEU A 390 -13.52 -24.13 -12.79
C LEU A 390 -15.02 -23.91 -12.51
N ASP A 391 -15.46 -22.66 -12.60
CA ASP A 391 -16.85 -22.25 -12.45
C ASP A 391 -17.65 -22.38 -13.78
N GLY A 392 -16.99 -22.83 -14.86
CA GLY A 392 -17.60 -23.01 -16.17
C GLY A 392 -17.77 -21.72 -16.98
N PHE A 393 -17.07 -20.63 -16.60
CA PHE A 393 -16.99 -19.39 -17.37
C PHE A 393 -15.79 -19.43 -18.31
N PHE A 394 -16.05 -19.15 -19.59
CA PHE A 394 -15.01 -19.08 -20.63
C PHE A 394 -15.11 -17.76 -21.37
N THR A 395 -13.97 -17.13 -21.63
CA THR A 395 -13.89 -15.96 -22.50
C THR A 395 -14.06 -16.41 -23.95
N VAL A 396 -15.12 -15.94 -24.61
CA VAL A 396 -15.40 -16.24 -26.01
C VAL A 396 -15.08 -14.99 -26.82
N GLU A 397 -14.23 -15.11 -27.84
CA GLU A 397 -14.01 -14.06 -28.83
C GLU A 397 -15.36 -13.68 -29.49
N PRO A 398 -15.66 -12.38 -29.70
CA PRO A 398 -16.97 -11.94 -30.17
C PRO A 398 -17.41 -12.58 -31.49
N ASP A 399 -16.46 -13.01 -32.33
CA ASP A 399 -16.73 -13.64 -33.62
C ASP A 399 -17.12 -15.14 -33.53
N GLN A 400 -16.99 -15.78 -32.35
CA GLN A 400 -17.23 -17.22 -32.15
C GLN A 400 -18.50 -17.55 -31.35
N ILE A 401 -19.31 -16.53 -30.99
CA ILE A 401 -20.53 -16.67 -30.16
C ILE A 401 -21.53 -17.67 -30.76
N SER A 402 -21.56 -17.80 -32.10
CA SER A 402 -22.47 -18.71 -32.81
C SER A 402 -22.08 -20.20 -32.70
N LEU A 403 -20.82 -20.52 -32.41
CA LEU A 403 -20.32 -21.89 -32.23
C LEU A 403 -20.58 -22.39 -30.80
N VAL A 404 -20.46 -21.50 -29.80
CA VAL A 404 -20.59 -21.83 -28.37
C VAL A 404 -22.03 -22.15 -27.96
N GLN A 405 -23.03 -21.56 -28.62
CA GLN A 405 -24.44 -21.89 -28.35
C GLN A 405 -24.81 -23.35 -28.73
N LYS A 406 -23.98 -24.06 -29.50
CA LYS A 406 -24.23 -25.45 -29.92
C LYS A 406 -23.30 -26.48 -29.28
N SER A 407 -22.19 -26.08 -28.66
CA SER A 407 -21.24 -27.00 -28.04
C SER A 407 -21.38 -27.03 -26.51
N SER A 408 -22.05 -28.09 -26.05
CA SER A 408 -22.04 -28.66 -24.69
C SER A 408 -22.52 -27.77 -23.54
N SER A 409 -23.40 -28.37 -22.72
CA SER A 409 -23.70 -27.99 -21.34
C SER A 409 -22.46 -27.47 -20.62
N LYS A 410 -22.64 -26.40 -19.83
CA LYS A 410 -21.67 -25.69 -18.96
C LYS A 410 -20.77 -26.58 -18.07
N SER A 411 -20.92 -27.91 -18.11
CA SER A 411 -20.28 -28.90 -17.25
C SER A 411 -19.32 -29.86 -17.96
N ASP A 412 -19.32 -29.96 -19.29
CA ASP A 412 -18.72 -31.15 -19.94
C ASP A 412 -17.21 -31.06 -20.17
N PHE A 413 -16.62 -29.87 -20.05
CA PHE A 413 -15.17 -29.67 -20.20
C PHE A 413 -14.37 -29.86 -18.90
N ILE A 414 -15.01 -29.65 -17.74
CA ILE A 414 -14.36 -29.72 -16.40
C ILE A 414 -14.56 -31.09 -15.75
N LYS A 415 -15.71 -31.75 -16.03
CA LYS A 415 -16.00 -33.12 -15.56
C LYS A 415 -14.84 -34.11 -15.80
N PRO A 416 -14.14 -34.10 -16.96
CA PRO A 416 -13.07 -35.04 -17.19
C PRO A 416 -11.81 -34.82 -16.34
N TYR A 417 -11.57 -33.59 -15.87
CA TYR A 417 -10.34 -33.26 -15.14
C TYR A 417 -10.51 -33.26 -13.62
N ALA A 418 -11.70 -32.91 -13.10
CA ALA A 418 -11.97 -32.89 -11.66
C ALA A 418 -12.75 -34.13 -11.16
N PHE A 419 -13.59 -34.73 -12.01
CA PHE A 419 -14.54 -35.78 -11.60
C PHE A 419 -14.32 -37.15 -12.27
N ASP A 420 -13.51 -37.30 -13.33
CA ASP A 420 -13.19 -38.64 -13.86
C ASP A 420 -12.35 -39.50 -12.89
N GLN A 421 -11.75 -38.92 -11.85
CA GLN A 421 -11.11 -39.69 -10.76
C GLN A 421 -12.09 -40.21 -9.71
N PHE A 422 -13.33 -39.70 -9.66
CA PHE A 422 -14.33 -40.07 -8.65
C PHE A 422 -15.67 -40.37 -9.31
N PRO A 423 -16.12 -41.64 -9.36
CA PRO A 423 -17.47 -41.97 -9.83
C PRO A 423 -18.51 -41.06 -9.14
N PRO A 424 -19.53 -40.54 -9.86
CA PRO A 424 -20.50 -39.59 -9.31
C PRO A 424 -21.22 -40.11 -8.04
N ASP A 425 -21.33 -41.43 -7.89
CA ASP A 425 -21.94 -42.10 -6.74
C ASP A 425 -20.97 -42.32 -5.55
N SER A 426 -19.71 -41.92 -5.68
CA SER A 426 -18.64 -42.17 -4.69
C SER A 426 -18.13 -40.90 -3.97
N ILE A 427 -18.65 -39.73 -4.34
CA ILE A 427 -18.25 -38.46 -3.73
C ILE A 427 -18.97 -38.32 -2.37
N PRO A 428 -18.25 -38.28 -1.23
CA PRO A 428 -18.87 -38.11 0.07
C PRO A 428 -19.65 -36.80 0.13
N GLN A 429 -20.87 -36.82 0.71
CA GLN A 429 -21.71 -35.62 0.86
C GLN A 429 -20.96 -34.45 1.50
N ASN A 430 -20.10 -34.72 2.49
CA ASN A 430 -19.26 -33.73 3.14
C ASN A 430 -18.29 -33.00 2.18
N LEU A 431 -17.79 -33.69 1.15
CA LEU A 431 -16.91 -33.09 0.14
C LEU A 431 -17.73 -32.19 -0.78
N LYS A 432 -18.94 -32.61 -1.15
CA LYS A 432 -19.85 -31.83 -1.98
C LYS A 432 -20.25 -30.53 -1.27
N ASP A 433 -20.68 -30.63 -0.02
CA ASP A 433 -21.06 -29.46 0.78
C ASP A 433 -19.86 -28.51 1.00
N ALA A 434 -18.63 -29.04 1.10
CA ALA A 434 -17.42 -28.22 1.20
C ALA A 434 -17.07 -27.52 -0.12
N LEU A 435 -17.26 -28.19 -1.26
CA LEU A 435 -17.07 -27.61 -2.59
C LEU A 435 -18.11 -26.52 -2.89
N ASP A 436 -19.38 -26.76 -2.55
CA ASP A 436 -20.46 -25.79 -2.73
C ASP A 436 -20.15 -24.52 -1.90
N LYS A 437 -19.75 -24.67 -0.63
CA LYS A 437 -19.29 -23.53 0.20
C LYS A 437 -18.07 -22.82 -0.37
N ALA A 438 -17.10 -23.55 -0.92
CA ALA A 438 -15.91 -22.95 -1.52
C ALA A 438 -16.24 -22.17 -2.80
N SER A 439 -17.19 -22.66 -3.60
CA SER A 439 -17.72 -21.97 -4.78
C SER A 439 -18.45 -20.69 -4.38
N GLU A 440 -19.31 -20.74 -3.36
CA GLU A 440 -19.97 -19.55 -2.80
C GLU A 440 -18.96 -18.50 -2.34
N LEU A 441 -17.96 -18.90 -1.55
CA LEU A 441 -16.88 -17.99 -1.09
C LEU A 441 -16.04 -17.43 -2.25
N ASN A 442 -15.90 -18.16 -3.36
CA ASN A 442 -15.21 -17.66 -4.54
C ASN A 442 -16.02 -16.62 -5.30
N HIS A 443 -17.35 -16.74 -5.32
CA HIS A 443 -18.25 -15.81 -6.01
C HIS A 443 -18.61 -14.56 -5.18
N GLU A 444 -18.71 -14.69 -3.85
CA GLU A 444 -19.04 -13.61 -2.91
C GLU A 444 -17.81 -12.73 -2.58
N ARG A 445 -17.31 -12.03 -3.60
CA ARG A 445 -16.17 -11.11 -3.51
C ARG A 445 -16.60 -9.66 -3.27
N MET A 446 -15.73 -8.86 -2.66
CA MET A 446 -15.98 -7.44 -2.35
C MET A 446 -16.23 -6.59 -3.58
N ASN A 447 -15.72 -6.99 -4.76
CA ASN A 447 -16.07 -6.40 -6.06
C ASN A 447 -17.59 -6.26 -6.29
N ASN A 448 -18.40 -7.12 -5.67
CA ASN A 448 -19.86 -7.14 -5.80
C ASN A 448 -20.59 -6.43 -4.63
N CYS A 449 -19.86 -5.97 -3.62
CA CYS A 449 -20.38 -5.35 -2.40
C CYS A 449 -20.31 -3.81 -2.45
N LEU A 450 -20.92 -3.15 -1.45
CA LEU A 450 -20.76 -1.71 -1.28
C LEU A 450 -19.27 -1.35 -1.06
N PRO A 451 -18.74 -0.32 -1.74
CA PRO A 451 -17.39 0.15 -1.53
C PRO A 451 -17.19 0.57 -0.08
N ILE A 452 -16.07 0.16 0.49
CA ILE A 452 -15.67 0.54 1.85
C ILE A 452 -15.45 2.04 1.93
N TYR A 453 -15.11 2.66 0.81
CA TYR A 453 -15.03 4.11 0.68
C TYR A 453 -16.31 4.82 1.12
N VAL A 454 -17.49 4.27 0.82
CA VAL A 454 -18.78 4.83 1.24
C VAL A 454 -18.95 4.71 2.76
N SER A 455 -18.53 3.59 3.34
CA SER A 455 -18.57 3.39 4.80
C SER A 455 -17.76 4.45 5.55
N ILE A 456 -16.64 4.93 4.99
CA ILE A 456 -15.86 6.00 5.61
C ILE A 456 -16.57 7.34 5.51
N VAL A 457 -17.16 7.65 4.35
CA VAL A 457 -17.96 8.88 4.16
C VAL A 457 -19.13 8.93 5.12
N ASP A 458 -19.88 7.83 5.26
CA ASP A 458 -21.00 7.72 6.19
C ASP A 458 -20.53 7.87 7.64
N PHE A 459 -19.45 7.18 8.02
CA PHE A 459 -18.86 7.28 9.36
C PHE A 459 -18.46 8.72 9.70
N VAL A 460 -17.76 9.40 8.80
CA VAL A 460 -17.33 10.79 9.01
C VAL A 460 -18.54 11.75 9.03
N SER A 461 -19.52 11.54 8.15
CA SER A 461 -20.75 12.32 8.12
C SER A 461 -21.52 12.23 9.45
N GLU A 462 -21.54 11.06 10.11
CA GLU A 462 -22.13 10.91 11.44
C GLU A 462 -21.41 11.73 12.51
N GLN A 463 -20.08 11.82 12.47
CA GLN A 463 -19.30 12.61 13.41
C GLN A 463 -19.45 14.13 13.18
N MET A 464 -19.76 14.54 11.96
CA MET A 464 -19.95 15.94 11.58
C MET A 464 -21.35 16.49 11.86
N LYS A 465 -22.20 15.76 12.60
CA LYS A 465 -23.53 16.25 13.01
C LYS A 465 -23.50 17.26 14.16
N ASP A 466 -22.33 17.48 14.78
CA ASP A 466 -22.11 18.46 15.86
C ASP A 466 -22.45 19.90 15.40
N ALA A 467 -22.86 20.73 16.37
CA ALA A 467 -23.24 22.12 16.16
C ALA A 467 -22.12 22.95 15.54
N PHE A 468 -20.85 22.61 15.81
CA PHE A 468 -19.69 23.25 15.19
C PHE A 468 -19.74 23.17 13.66
N TRP A 469 -19.90 21.97 13.09
CA TRP A 469 -19.89 21.75 11.65
C TRP A 469 -21.14 22.32 10.98
N LYS A 470 -22.32 22.16 11.60
CA LYS A 470 -23.56 22.76 11.10
C LYS A 470 -23.51 24.29 11.06
N GLY A 471 -22.79 24.92 11.99
CA GLY A 471 -22.59 26.37 12.02
C GLY A 471 -21.70 26.89 10.88
N LEU A 472 -20.95 26.02 10.21
CA LEU A 472 -20.08 26.36 9.07
C LEU A 472 -20.75 26.15 7.70
N CYS A 473 -21.95 25.54 7.67
CA CYS A 473 -22.74 25.37 6.47
C CYS A 473 -23.56 26.66 6.15
N PRO A 474 -23.78 26.98 4.87
CA PRO A 474 -24.58 28.15 4.49
C PRO A 474 -26.03 27.98 4.97
N GLN A 475 -26.59 29.01 5.62
CA GLN A 475 -28.01 29.04 5.99
C GLN A 475 -28.83 29.54 4.79
N LEU A 476 -29.74 28.72 4.26
CA LEU A 476 -30.51 29.03 3.04
C LEU A 476 -31.34 30.33 3.08
N ASP A 477 -31.68 30.83 4.28
CA ASP A 477 -32.61 31.97 4.45
C ASP A 477 -31.99 33.35 4.29
N VAL A 478 -30.66 33.46 4.21
CA VAL A 478 -29.96 34.73 3.98
C VAL A 478 -28.78 34.42 3.09
N VAL A 479 -28.60 35.14 1.99
CA VAL A 479 -27.29 35.21 1.32
C VAL A 479 -26.33 35.78 2.35
N THR A 480 -25.73 34.91 3.16
CA THR A 480 -24.87 35.33 4.26
C THR A 480 -23.69 36.02 3.63
N ALA A 481 -23.61 37.33 3.78
CA ALA A 481 -22.46 38.16 3.43
C ALA A 481 -21.22 37.85 4.30
N GLY A 482 -21.20 36.69 4.97
CA GLY A 482 -20.25 36.28 6.00
C GLY A 482 -19.06 35.51 5.43
N SER A 483 -17.89 35.78 6.00
CA SER A 483 -16.61 35.15 5.70
C SER A 483 -16.37 33.81 6.42
N CYS A 484 -17.36 33.33 7.20
CA CYS A 484 -17.20 32.23 8.15
C CYS A 484 -17.64 30.85 7.63
N GLU A 485 -18.04 30.74 6.37
CA GLU A 485 -18.46 29.45 5.78
C GLU A 485 -17.26 28.53 5.54
N LEU A 486 -17.45 27.22 5.69
CA LEU A 486 -16.38 26.23 5.50
C LEU A 486 -15.74 26.34 4.10
N ASN A 487 -16.56 26.53 3.07
CA ASN A 487 -16.09 26.66 1.69
C ASN A 487 -15.18 27.89 1.50
N ARG A 488 -15.46 28.99 2.20
CA ARG A 488 -14.59 30.18 2.20
C ARG A 488 -13.25 29.88 2.86
N VAL A 489 -13.26 29.22 4.01
CA VAL A 489 -12.03 28.81 4.73
C VAL A 489 -11.17 27.90 3.85
N ILE A 490 -11.78 26.89 3.24
CA ILE A 490 -11.09 25.95 2.34
C ILE A 490 -10.57 26.67 1.09
N SER A 491 -11.35 27.60 0.52
CA SER A 491 -10.89 28.42 -0.61
C SER A 491 -9.67 29.26 -0.26
N THR A 492 -9.56 29.78 0.96
CA THR A 492 -8.36 30.49 1.43
C THR A 492 -7.14 29.58 1.50
N ILE A 493 -7.31 28.30 1.87
CA ILE A 493 -6.23 27.30 1.83
C ILE A 493 -5.74 27.12 0.38
N PHE A 494 -6.67 27.00 -0.57
CA PHE A 494 -6.32 26.88 -2.00
C PHE A 494 -5.68 28.15 -2.57
N TYR A 495 -6.10 29.32 -2.11
CA TYR A 495 -5.46 30.59 -2.44
C TYR A 495 -4.00 30.61 -1.95
N TYR A 496 -3.75 30.21 -0.70
CA TYR A 496 -2.42 30.10 -0.12
C TYR A 496 -1.52 29.16 -0.93
N ILE A 497 -2.01 27.95 -1.26
CA ILE A 497 -1.28 26.98 -2.07
C ILE A 497 -0.92 27.56 -3.45
N SER A 498 -1.87 28.25 -4.09
CA SER A 498 -1.68 28.85 -5.41
C SER A 498 -0.66 29.99 -5.39
N PHE A 499 -0.63 30.78 -4.31
CA PHE A 499 0.26 31.92 -4.13
C PHE A 499 1.73 31.50 -4.05
N TYR A 500 2.04 30.42 -3.32
CA TYR A 500 3.40 29.90 -3.15
C TYR A 500 3.81 28.82 -4.17
N GLY A 501 2.89 28.36 -5.02
CA GLY A 501 3.11 27.25 -5.97
C GLY A 501 4.17 27.48 -7.06
N LEU A 502 4.76 28.67 -7.17
CA LEU A 502 5.68 29.03 -8.25
C LEU A 502 7.16 28.72 -7.96
N LYS A 503 7.55 28.56 -6.69
CA LYS A 503 8.90 28.12 -6.31
C LYS A 503 8.88 26.61 -6.13
N GLN A 504 9.42 25.86 -7.11
CA GLN A 504 9.36 24.38 -7.11
C GLN A 504 9.84 23.76 -5.78
N GLU A 505 10.92 24.30 -5.20
CA GLU A 505 11.54 23.79 -3.96
C GLU A 505 10.71 24.03 -2.68
N LEU A 506 9.79 25.01 -2.68
CA LEU A 506 8.97 25.40 -1.52
C LEU A 506 7.46 25.24 -1.81
N SER A 507 7.11 24.62 -2.93
CA SER A 507 5.71 24.49 -3.30
C SER A 507 5.00 23.53 -2.33
N ALA A 508 3.84 23.92 -1.82
CA ALA A 508 3.06 23.08 -0.91
C ALA A 508 2.71 21.72 -1.56
N GLN A 509 2.56 21.66 -2.89
CA GLN A 509 2.34 20.40 -3.61
C GLN A 509 3.57 19.48 -3.61
N TYR A 510 4.79 20.03 -3.63
CA TYR A 510 6.01 19.23 -3.53
C TYR A 510 6.19 18.68 -2.11
N ILE A 511 5.92 19.50 -1.08
CA ILE A 511 6.11 19.13 0.33
C ILE A 511 4.99 18.20 0.83
N PHE A 512 3.74 18.46 0.46
CA PHE A 512 2.59 17.75 1.02
C PHE A 512 1.82 16.88 0.02
N GLY A 513 2.15 16.94 -1.27
CA GLY A 513 1.45 16.19 -2.32
C GLY A 513 0.04 16.70 -2.59
N ASP A 514 -0.74 15.89 -3.30
CA ASP A 514 -2.15 16.14 -3.58
C ASP A 514 -3.04 15.82 -2.36
N GLY A 515 -2.50 15.22 -1.29
CA GLY A 515 -3.22 14.94 -0.03
C GLY A 515 -3.87 16.18 0.60
N ILE A 516 -3.22 17.35 0.48
CA ILE A 516 -3.77 18.65 0.94
C ILE A 516 -4.98 19.12 0.14
N ILE A 517 -5.23 18.53 -1.02
CA ILE A 517 -6.41 18.79 -1.85
C ILE A 517 -7.50 17.78 -1.51
N TYR A 518 -7.14 16.49 -1.38
CA TYR A 518 -8.07 15.43 -0.99
C TYR A 518 -8.72 15.69 0.38
N GLY A 519 -7.95 16.07 1.40
CA GLY A 519 -8.45 16.26 2.76
C GLY A 519 -9.57 17.32 2.86
N PRO A 520 -9.35 18.58 2.45
CA PRO A 520 -10.38 19.61 2.49
C PRO A 520 -11.58 19.29 1.59
N LEU A 521 -11.36 18.78 0.38
CA LEU A 521 -12.47 18.45 -0.53
C LEU A 521 -13.32 17.30 0.01
N PHE A 522 -12.71 16.33 0.70
CA PHE A 522 -13.47 15.27 1.36
C PHE A 522 -14.44 15.83 2.41
N LEU A 523 -14.04 16.82 3.21
CA LEU A 523 -14.93 17.48 4.17
C LEU A 523 -16.13 18.15 3.49
N VAL A 524 -15.89 18.80 2.35
CA VAL A 524 -16.95 19.44 1.54
C VAL A 524 -17.95 18.39 1.03
N VAL A 525 -17.43 17.29 0.47
CA VAL A 525 -18.24 16.19 -0.05
C VAL A 525 -19.05 15.53 1.06
N THR A 526 -18.45 15.25 2.23
CA THR A 526 -19.16 14.64 3.37
C THR A 526 -20.29 15.51 3.93
N LEU A 527 -20.20 16.84 3.75
CA LEU A 527 -21.23 17.80 4.17
C LEU A 527 -22.23 18.15 3.05
N GLY A 528 -22.08 17.58 1.85
CA GLY A 528 -22.95 17.86 0.70
C GLY A 528 -22.83 19.29 0.17
N LEU A 529 -21.65 19.93 0.30
CA LEU A 529 -21.41 21.33 -0.07
C LEU A 529 -20.77 21.50 -1.47
N GLU A 530 -20.81 20.46 -2.30
CA GLU A 530 -20.13 20.40 -3.60
C GLU A 530 -20.52 21.54 -4.56
N ASP A 531 -21.82 21.84 -4.65
CA ASP A 531 -22.35 22.89 -5.52
C ASP A 531 -21.87 24.31 -5.15
N TRP A 532 -21.55 24.51 -3.87
CA TRP A 532 -21.14 25.82 -3.34
C TRP A 532 -19.64 26.08 -3.45
N VAL A 533 -18.85 25.05 -3.83
CA VAL A 533 -17.40 25.15 -3.95
C VAL A 533 -17.01 26.18 -4.98
N ASP A 534 -17.55 26.10 -6.20
CA ASP A 534 -17.15 26.98 -7.30
C ASP A 534 -17.71 28.41 -7.15
N VAL A 535 -18.86 28.57 -6.49
CA VAL A 535 -19.54 29.87 -6.31
C VAL A 535 -18.80 30.77 -5.33
N SER A 536 -18.25 30.18 -4.26
CA SER A 536 -17.58 30.90 -3.17
C SER A 536 -16.05 30.89 -3.27
N ASP A 537 -15.50 30.43 -4.41
CA ASP A 537 -14.06 30.22 -4.56
C ASP A 537 -13.29 31.48 -4.99
N ILE A 538 -12.27 31.83 -4.22
CA ILE A 538 -11.33 32.94 -4.45
C ILE A 538 -10.57 32.74 -5.77
N CYS A 539 -10.07 31.53 -6.03
CA CYS A 539 -9.28 31.23 -7.22
C CYS A 539 -10.14 31.30 -8.49
N CYS A 540 -11.34 30.72 -8.49
CA CYS A 540 -12.29 30.82 -9.60
C CYS A 540 -12.70 32.28 -9.88
N HIS A 541 -12.93 33.09 -8.84
CA HIS A 541 -13.25 34.51 -8.99
C HIS A 541 -12.10 35.30 -9.63
N ALA A 542 -10.85 35.06 -9.20
CA ALA A 542 -9.66 35.67 -9.78
C ALA A 542 -9.44 35.25 -11.24
N ILE A 543 -9.63 33.96 -11.57
CA ILE A 543 -9.53 33.45 -12.95
C ILE A 543 -10.58 34.11 -13.84
N SER A 544 -11.83 34.20 -13.37
CA SER A 544 -12.93 34.84 -14.11
C SER A 544 -12.64 36.32 -14.39
N ALA A 545 -12.10 37.05 -13.41
CA ALA A 545 -11.66 38.44 -13.59
C ALA A 545 -10.53 38.57 -14.62
N SER A 546 -9.61 37.60 -14.66
CA SER A 546 -8.53 37.54 -15.65
C SER A 546 -9.07 37.29 -17.07
N GLU A 547 -10.03 36.39 -17.22
CA GLU A 547 -10.62 36.05 -18.51
C GLU A 547 -11.41 37.21 -19.11
N ILE A 548 -12.18 37.94 -18.28
CA ILE A 548 -12.89 39.14 -18.73
C ILE A 548 -11.92 40.25 -19.12
N ASP A 549 -10.86 40.49 -18.34
CA ASP A 549 -9.83 41.49 -18.69
C ASP A 549 -9.10 41.12 -20.00
N LEU A 550 -8.82 39.84 -20.22
CA LEU A 550 -8.26 39.34 -21.49
C LEU A 550 -9.24 39.49 -22.66
N ALA A 551 -10.53 39.22 -22.46
CA ALA A 551 -11.56 39.40 -23.48
C ALA A 551 -11.70 40.88 -23.86
N ASN A 552 -11.74 41.78 -22.86
CA ASN A 552 -11.79 43.23 -23.06
C ASN A 552 -10.56 43.75 -23.80
N LYS A 553 -9.35 43.24 -23.50
CA LYS A 553 -8.12 43.58 -24.22
C LYS A 553 -8.15 43.12 -25.68
N LYS A 554 -8.60 41.90 -25.95
CA LYS A 554 -8.77 41.38 -27.33
C LYS A 554 -9.81 42.19 -28.12
N GLN A 555 -10.90 42.59 -27.47
CA GLN A 555 -11.92 43.44 -28.06
C GLN A 555 -11.38 44.84 -28.35
N ALA A 556 -10.63 45.45 -27.42
CA ALA A 556 -9.97 46.73 -27.62
C ALA A 556 -8.90 46.69 -28.72
N GLU A 557 -8.15 45.60 -28.86
CA GLU A 557 -7.19 45.39 -29.96
C GLU A 557 -7.90 45.20 -31.31
N SER A 558 -9.04 44.51 -31.34
CA SER A 558 -9.90 44.40 -32.53
C SER A 558 -10.51 45.76 -32.92
N ASP A 559 -10.98 46.54 -31.94
CA ASP A 559 -11.53 47.88 -32.14
C ASP A 559 -10.45 48.89 -32.54
N TYR A 560 -9.23 48.75 -32.03
CA TYR A 560 -8.09 49.55 -32.45
C TYR A 560 -7.62 49.18 -33.86
N ASN A 561 -7.56 47.88 -34.20
CA ASN A 561 -7.20 47.43 -35.55
C ASN A 561 -8.25 47.83 -36.60
N SER A 562 -9.54 47.77 -36.27
CA SER A 562 -10.62 48.28 -37.14
C SER A 562 -10.57 49.81 -37.28
N LYS A 563 -10.31 50.56 -36.20
CA LYS A 563 -10.05 52.01 -36.26
C LYS A 563 -8.78 52.37 -37.03
N LYS A 564 -7.72 51.55 -36.98
CA LYS A 564 -6.47 51.74 -37.73
C LYS A 564 -6.62 51.42 -39.22
N ILE A 565 -7.51 50.48 -39.59
CA ILE A 565 -7.94 50.25 -40.97
C ILE A 565 -8.78 51.44 -41.47
N ALA A 566 -9.59 52.07 -40.62
CA ALA A 566 -10.31 53.32 -40.94
C ALA A 566 -9.40 54.57 -40.97
N MET A 567 -8.31 54.61 -40.21
CA MET A 567 -7.39 55.75 -40.07
C MET A 567 -6.09 55.66 -40.89
N LYS A 568 -5.96 54.74 -41.85
CA LYS A 568 -4.91 54.81 -42.89
C LYS A 568 -5.26 55.86 -43.96
N LYS A 569 -5.34 57.13 -43.55
CA LYS A 569 -5.32 58.33 -44.40
C LYS A 569 -4.86 59.58 -43.61
N SER A 570 -3.77 59.49 -42.86
CA SER A 570 -2.90 60.65 -42.54
C SER A 570 -1.67 60.21 -41.75
N SER A 571 -0.55 60.88 -42.02
CA SER A 571 0.83 60.48 -41.80
C SER A 571 1.47 60.94 -40.47
N PHE A 572 2.32 60.04 -39.93
CA PHE A 572 3.68 60.19 -39.37
C PHE A 572 4.03 60.97 -38.06
N LEU A 573 4.83 60.26 -37.25
CA LEU A 573 6.04 60.61 -36.47
C LEU A 573 5.97 60.90 -34.95
N ILE A 574 7.10 60.47 -34.32
CA ILE A 574 7.71 60.76 -33.00
C ILE A 574 7.35 59.73 -31.91
N ASP A 575 8.21 59.20 -31.04
CA ASP A 575 9.66 58.93 -30.90
C ASP A 575 9.79 58.17 -29.56
N GLY A 576 10.94 57.56 -29.29
CA GLY A 576 11.21 56.61 -28.19
C GLY A 576 10.99 57.08 -26.75
N GLY A 577 11.02 56.09 -25.85
CA GLY A 577 10.90 56.27 -24.41
C GLY A 577 11.10 54.94 -23.67
N ASP A 578 12.36 54.58 -23.46
CA ASP A 578 12.78 53.62 -22.44
C ASP A 578 12.22 54.03 -21.07
N SER A 579 11.56 53.10 -20.36
CA SER A 579 11.42 53.19 -18.91
C SER A 579 11.23 51.79 -18.30
N SER A 580 12.22 51.40 -17.52
CA SER A 580 12.16 50.31 -16.54
C SER A 580 11.07 50.62 -15.52
N CYS A 581 9.84 50.15 -15.76
CA CYS A 581 8.68 50.41 -14.91
C CYS A 581 8.47 49.23 -13.93
N PRO A 582 8.43 49.46 -12.59
CA PRO A 582 8.15 48.42 -11.59
C PRO A 582 6.76 47.75 -11.80
N VAL A 583 5.88 48.36 -12.59
CA VAL A 583 4.58 47.83 -13.00
C VAL A 583 4.71 46.52 -13.81
N ARG A 584 5.78 46.34 -14.60
CA ARG A 584 6.00 45.09 -15.35
C ARG A 584 6.27 43.90 -14.43
N HIS A 585 6.95 44.12 -13.30
CA HIS A 585 7.31 43.05 -12.36
C HIS A 585 6.09 42.52 -11.59
N PHE A 586 5.17 43.41 -11.18
CA PHE A 586 3.89 43.04 -10.54
C PHE A 586 2.94 42.33 -11.50
N PHE A 587 2.89 42.75 -12.77
CA PHE A 587 2.04 42.12 -13.78
C PHE A 587 2.47 40.67 -14.08
N ILE A 588 3.78 40.42 -14.08
CA ILE A 588 4.34 39.06 -14.26
C ILE A 588 3.97 38.17 -13.07
N GLN A 589 4.07 38.68 -11.83
CA GLN A 589 3.73 37.92 -10.63
C GLN A 589 2.25 37.51 -10.60
N TYR A 590 1.31 38.41 -10.89
CA TYR A 590 -0.11 38.06 -10.92
C TYR A 590 -0.46 37.09 -12.04
N THR A 591 0.15 37.25 -13.22
CA THR A 591 -0.06 36.32 -14.34
C THR A 591 0.41 34.90 -13.97
N GLN A 592 1.53 34.78 -13.26
CA GLN A 592 2.04 33.50 -12.79
C GLN A 592 1.17 32.89 -11.69
N THR A 593 0.71 33.67 -10.71
CA THR A 593 -0.20 33.19 -9.67
C THR A 593 -1.52 32.70 -10.26
N ILE A 594 -2.07 33.38 -11.26
CA ILE A 594 -3.28 32.94 -11.97
C ILE A 594 -3.04 31.63 -12.73
N ALA A 595 -1.86 31.43 -13.32
CA ALA A 595 -1.51 30.16 -13.95
C ALA A 595 -1.48 29.01 -12.93
N SER A 596 -0.89 29.25 -11.74
CA SER A 596 -0.90 28.31 -10.61
C SER A 596 -2.33 27.98 -10.15
N MET A 597 -3.18 29.01 -10.01
CA MET A 597 -4.60 28.85 -9.67
C MET A 597 -5.34 27.98 -10.69
N ARG A 598 -5.11 28.15 -11.99
CA ARG A 598 -5.73 27.33 -13.04
C ARG A 598 -5.38 25.85 -12.90
N VAL A 599 -4.10 25.54 -12.66
CA VAL A 599 -3.65 24.16 -12.43
C VAL A 599 -4.32 23.57 -11.19
N LEU A 600 -4.36 24.32 -10.10
CA LEU A 600 -4.98 23.86 -8.85
C LEU A 600 -6.49 23.64 -9.01
N VAL A 601 -7.21 24.56 -9.65
CA VAL A 601 -8.65 24.43 -9.92
C VAL A 601 -8.94 23.23 -10.83
N SER A 602 -8.12 23.00 -11.85
CA SER A 602 -8.25 21.81 -12.71
C SER A 602 -8.11 20.52 -11.91
N LYS A 603 -7.05 20.41 -11.08
CA LYS A 603 -6.85 19.25 -10.20
C LYS A 603 -8.01 19.06 -9.22
N ARG A 604 -8.50 20.13 -8.60
CA ARG A 604 -9.64 20.08 -7.69
C ARG A 604 -10.89 19.52 -8.36
N ARG A 605 -11.18 19.94 -9.60
CA ARG A 605 -12.32 19.45 -10.37
C ARG A 605 -12.19 17.97 -10.72
N GLU A 606 -10.98 17.50 -11.05
CA GLU A 606 -10.71 16.07 -11.26
C GLU A 606 -10.93 15.25 -9.97
N ILE A 607 -10.48 15.77 -8.83
CA ILE A 607 -10.66 15.11 -7.52
C ILE A 607 -12.14 15.12 -7.10
N LEU A 608 -12.87 16.23 -7.26
CA LEU A 608 -14.31 16.29 -7.01
C LEU A 608 -15.07 15.32 -7.92
N LYS A 609 -14.71 15.24 -9.19
CA LYS A 609 -15.26 14.25 -10.11
C LYS A 609 -14.97 12.82 -9.64
N PHE A 610 -13.76 12.55 -9.16
CA PHE A 610 -13.42 11.26 -8.57
C PHE A 610 -14.33 10.90 -7.38
N PHE A 611 -14.56 11.84 -6.45
CA PHE A 611 -15.50 11.64 -5.33
C PHE A 611 -16.92 11.38 -5.83
N SER A 612 -17.40 12.22 -6.76
CA SER A 612 -18.74 12.09 -7.35
C SER A 612 -18.91 10.75 -8.08
N ASP A 613 -17.95 10.31 -8.89
CA ASP A 613 -18.01 9.03 -9.60
C ASP A 613 -18.03 7.84 -8.64
N LYS A 614 -17.39 7.95 -7.47
CA LYS A 614 -17.38 6.91 -6.43
C LYS A 614 -18.67 6.86 -5.62
N LEU A 615 -19.28 8.01 -5.34
CA LEU A 615 -20.52 8.11 -4.56
C LEU A 615 -21.79 7.92 -5.41
N SER A 616 -21.81 8.43 -6.65
CA SER A 616 -22.96 8.41 -7.56
C SER A 616 -23.30 7.03 -8.10
N ARG A 617 -22.35 6.10 -8.15
CA ARG A 617 -22.57 4.75 -8.70
C ARG A 617 -23.60 3.93 -7.91
N LEU A 618 -24.05 4.35 -6.73
CA LEU A 618 -24.59 3.40 -5.74
C LEU A 618 -25.77 3.85 -4.87
N SER A 619 -26.33 5.05 -5.04
CA SER A 619 -27.62 5.38 -4.41
C SER A 619 -28.69 5.65 -5.47
N PRO A 620 -29.79 4.87 -5.55
CA PRO A 620 -31.02 5.42 -6.07
C PRO A 620 -31.42 6.50 -5.07
N SER A 621 -31.19 7.77 -5.43
CA SER A 621 -31.53 8.92 -4.59
C SER A 621 -32.96 8.74 -4.07
N LYS A 622 -33.14 8.46 -2.77
CA LYS A 622 -34.41 8.77 -2.15
C LYS A 622 -34.57 10.27 -2.32
N PRO A 623 -35.68 10.76 -2.91
CA PRO A 623 -35.88 12.19 -3.04
C PRO A 623 -35.95 12.77 -1.63
N GLU A 624 -34.89 13.44 -1.21
CA GLU A 624 -34.96 14.30 -0.04
C GLU A 624 -36.01 15.38 -0.31
N PRO A 625 -36.82 15.76 0.69
CA PRO A 625 -37.83 16.78 0.51
C PRO A 625 -37.16 18.10 0.13
N LEU A 626 -37.33 18.51 -1.12
CA LEU A 626 -36.89 19.82 -1.60
C LEU A 626 -37.52 20.91 -0.73
N ILE A 627 -36.68 21.84 -0.25
CA ILE A 627 -37.14 23.00 0.50
C ILE A 627 -37.96 23.87 -0.45
N SER A 628 -39.28 23.90 -0.26
CA SER A 628 -40.18 24.76 -1.03
C SER A 628 -40.21 26.15 -0.42
N ILE A 629 -39.76 27.16 -1.16
CA ILE A 629 -39.93 28.57 -0.78
C ILE A 629 -41.38 28.96 -1.09
N PRO A 630 -42.20 29.35 -0.09
CA PRO A 630 -43.56 29.76 -0.36
C PRO A 630 -43.60 31.05 -1.19
N PRO A 631 -44.54 31.19 -2.14
CA PRO A 631 -44.69 32.44 -2.87
C PRO A 631 -45.03 33.59 -1.92
N PRO A 632 -44.66 34.84 -2.24
CA PRO A 632 -44.93 35.99 -1.39
C PRO A 632 -46.43 36.10 -1.12
N THR A 633 -46.81 36.10 0.16
CA THR A 633 -48.20 36.30 0.59
C THR A 633 -48.60 37.74 0.32
N PHE A 634 -49.53 37.94 -0.61
CA PHE A 634 -50.13 39.26 -0.87
C PHE A 634 -50.96 39.69 0.34
N VAL A 635 -50.46 40.65 1.12
CA VAL A 635 -51.24 41.34 2.14
C VAL A 635 -51.81 42.60 1.48
N PRO A 636 -53.13 42.69 1.25
CA PRO A 636 -53.73 43.91 0.70
C PRO A 636 -53.49 45.08 1.67
N PRO A 637 -53.19 46.30 1.16
CA PRO A 637 -53.03 47.47 2.01
C PRO A 637 -54.35 47.81 2.71
N GLU A 638 -54.27 48.06 4.02
CA GLU A 638 -55.40 48.50 4.87
C GLU A 638 -55.95 49.88 4.46
#